data_AF-A0A1I2CVE3-F1
#
_entry.id   AF-A0A1I2CVE3-F1
#
_cell.length_a   1.000
_cell.length_b   1.000
_cell.length_c   1.000
_cell.angle_alpha   90.00
_cell.angle_beta   90.00
_cell.angle_gamma   90.00
#
_symmetry.space_group_name_H-M   'P 1'
#
loop_
_entity.id
_entity.type
_entity.pdbx_description
1 polymer ?
#
loop_
_entity_poly.entity_id
_entity_poly.type
_entity_poly.pdbx_seq_one_letter_code
_entity_poly.pdbx_strand_id
1 'polypeptide(L)'
;MKTARKISLSLFFFLLFIASQAQEKLQLKLKEGQTLLFNCTIREFEDEINKSKTNQNHLLFELEKQYEIELAVGKQINENQLAINMQLKRFIANYYTNKKPAIHFDSMFPPSDELDQTYFPKIICDVLQDLTIKMKLDLTNNTLKFIDNSFMDKTILELLKQKIFQDEEIATQKESIDSLWINPLKSIVEDYLLRFNNAAISSKDSALINQKDYLIDLTNDYIKISKHRPYKKDHQIHEYEASLKINRKNGLITESVFRSYVPVLFPNSQHILGTKIEEKSFRLIKNSSDYSPQANISGFIEHPQRKALFFKVLNAPFGVKYDIHKATLDENNHFAIDIPLTRNSFIFLSYIEDTARIMNTTFKVIYAEPGDSIKFDLLGEAENSSYQFRHNRALENTFLTQNFDSILNVNASHQGIIMPFILEFQQNKKTTIPHALTRFIFSEELVDDDFPEGVSAHFRNYLTHETEMLKISLACGILNFYRYINNTNIHTPDDKELIQQLNERIAQVNPSEHYEEYGYFSRNGVSAFAGNKFYDNFRFTYHISEQKQLPSGYPKGISTSADILQQSSFLNLPLAGSALIREKALLIRSSPHFNQKNTPHLISKYKKVLDEIISVSNDTLLNRKTTENFKSTKQLLSGEIFKKQIFLTASGDTVSMQKFLGKKACVICFTSSENYSYPQYRLDQITDKYSDLKAIIINDGKLGWDVWKEQTKTRNSTATHLFYFDQKTKLSQLFSVYPSNYFLMVFDRNGDLVEYAADPYQIDHYIEKALEQPLKQKEPSKSTLFGIIWFMGGTMLLALVAFLIFKARMRTKLRKQKQEKRLQELQLSAIRAQMNPHFLFNSLNSVQNLIQKNQGREAHLYLSDFAGLIRKVLKNSQQEELSLAEELETLNQYIKLEQLRFNFEFEQVVDESIDQNHFMVPSLILQPLAENAILHGLQHLQGVRKLKVEVKNLGTMIQINMEDNGIGLKKSSQIKSNSNGIGLNLNEERLKLMAEKYGGQYTFRLVDLSQENRQGTRVEITIPEEL
;
A
#
# COMPACT_ATOMS: atom_id res chain seq x y z
N MET A 1 52.03 -64.50 13.85
CA MET A 1 50.93 -64.10 12.93
C MET A 1 49.55 -63.95 13.59
N LYS A 2 49.16 -64.73 14.62
CA LYS A 2 47.84 -64.57 15.28
C LYS A 2 47.71 -63.34 16.20
N THR A 3 48.81 -62.82 16.74
CA THR A 3 48.87 -61.60 17.58
C THR A 3 48.79 -60.30 16.76
N ALA A 4 49.43 -60.24 15.59
CA ALA A 4 49.36 -59.08 14.70
C ALA A 4 47.95 -58.86 14.11
N ARG A 5 47.19 -59.93 13.87
CA ARG A 5 45.79 -59.86 13.39
C ARG A 5 44.81 -59.38 14.48
N LYS A 6 45.06 -59.70 15.76
CA LYS A 6 44.25 -59.20 16.88
C LYS A 6 44.51 -57.72 17.18
N ILE A 7 45.76 -57.27 17.06
CA ILE A 7 46.12 -55.86 17.27
C ILE A 7 45.58 -55.00 16.13
N SER A 8 45.65 -55.46 14.87
CA SER A 8 45.04 -54.77 13.73
C SER A 8 43.51 -54.69 13.82
N LEU A 9 42.84 -55.75 14.28
CA LEU A 9 41.38 -55.75 14.43
C LEU A 9 40.91 -54.90 15.61
N SER A 10 41.66 -54.90 16.73
CA SER A 10 41.38 -54.02 17.87
C SER A 10 41.71 -52.56 17.57
N LEU A 11 42.75 -52.24 16.79
CA LEU A 11 43.03 -50.87 16.35
C LEU A 11 41.98 -50.37 15.36
N PHE A 12 41.47 -51.24 14.48
CA PHE A 12 40.38 -50.92 13.56
C PHE A 12 39.05 -50.72 14.30
N PHE A 13 38.74 -51.54 15.31
CA PHE A 13 37.59 -51.32 16.18
C PHE A 13 37.76 -50.09 17.10
N PHE A 14 38.97 -49.78 17.56
CA PHE A 14 39.24 -48.59 18.38
C PHE A 14 39.19 -47.30 17.54
N LEU A 15 39.65 -47.33 16.29
CA LEU A 15 39.46 -46.25 15.31
C LEU A 15 37.99 -46.08 14.91
N LEU A 16 37.22 -47.17 14.80
CA LEU A 16 35.75 -47.12 14.64
C LEU A 16 35.04 -46.62 15.90
N PHE A 17 35.55 -46.91 17.10
CA PHE A 17 34.99 -46.45 18.38
C PHE A 17 35.29 -44.96 18.62
N ILE A 18 36.47 -44.47 18.23
CA ILE A 18 36.81 -43.04 18.21
C ILE A 18 36.02 -42.31 17.11
N ALA A 19 35.71 -42.98 16.00
CA ALA A 19 34.81 -42.44 14.96
C ALA A 19 33.31 -42.57 15.31
N SER A 20 32.93 -43.26 16.39
CA SER A 20 31.53 -43.49 16.79
C SER A 20 31.12 -42.84 18.11
N GLN A 21 31.87 -41.87 18.64
CA GLN A 21 31.23 -40.85 19.48
C GLN A 21 30.35 -40.00 18.56
N ALA A 22 29.15 -40.49 18.28
CA ALA A 22 28.14 -39.76 17.54
C ALA A 22 27.83 -38.48 18.32
N GLN A 23 28.49 -37.38 17.95
CA GLN A 23 28.11 -36.05 18.40
C GLN A 23 26.65 -35.87 18.04
N GLU A 24 25.81 -35.65 19.05
CA GLU A 24 24.40 -35.37 18.83
C GLU A 24 24.33 -34.08 18.03
N LYS A 25 23.74 -34.16 16.83
CA LYS A 25 23.51 -32.98 16.01
C LYS A 25 22.16 -32.40 16.31
N LEU A 26 22.12 -31.11 16.62
CA LEU A 26 20.88 -30.37 16.71
C LEU A 26 20.29 -30.25 15.30
N GLN A 27 19.12 -30.85 15.07
CA GLN A 27 18.45 -30.80 13.77
C GLN A 27 17.12 -30.06 13.89
N LEU A 28 16.92 -29.08 13.00
CA LEU A 28 15.64 -28.42 12.84
C LEU A 28 14.64 -29.40 12.20
N LYS A 29 13.54 -29.67 12.89
CA LYS A 29 12.46 -30.53 12.41
C LYS A 29 11.17 -29.74 12.34
N LEU A 30 10.70 -29.51 11.11
CA LEU A 30 9.44 -28.85 10.80
C LEU A 30 8.49 -29.85 10.15
N LYS A 31 7.20 -29.79 10.50
CA LYS A 31 6.14 -30.62 9.90
C LYS A 31 5.36 -29.81 8.86
N GLU A 32 4.96 -30.43 7.77
CA GLU A 32 4.01 -29.81 6.83
C GLU A 32 2.72 -29.42 7.55
N GLY A 33 2.24 -28.19 7.31
CA GLY A 33 1.07 -27.62 7.99
C GLY A 33 1.36 -27.04 9.38
N GLN A 34 2.60 -27.11 9.86
CA GLN A 34 3.01 -26.46 11.11
C GLN A 34 3.01 -24.93 10.95
N THR A 35 2.55 -24.23 11.98
CA THR A 35 2.55 -22.77 12.06
C THR A 35 3.33 -22.36 13.30
N LEU A 36 4.32 -21.49 13.10
CA LEU A 36 5.15 -20.91 14.15
C LEU A 36 4.85 -19.41 14.20
N LEU A 37 4.63 -18.87 15.39
CA LEU A 37 4.59 -17.44 15.64
C LEU A 37 5.74 -17.11 16.58
N PHE A 38 6.64 -16.22 16.20
CA PHE A 38 7.76 -15.81 17.04
C PHE A 38 7.94 -14.29 17.01
N ASN A 39 8.52 -13.75 18.07
CA ASN A 39 8.92 -12.35 18.18
C ASN A 39 10.44 -12.25 18.00
N CYS A 40 10.91 -11.21 17.31
CA CYS A 40 12.29 -10.77 17.28
C CYS A 40 12.38 -9.32 17.75
N THR A 41 13.11 -9.04 18.82
CA THR A 41 13.40 -7.67 19.28
C THR A 41 14.86 -7.33 19.01
N ILE A 42 15.10 -6.23 18.31
CA ILE A 42 16.41 -5.67 17.99
C ILE A 42 16.55 -4.35 18.73
N ARG A 43 17.58 -4.19 19.56
CA ARG A 43 17.92 -2.93 20.23
C ARG A 43 19.30 -2.47 19.84
N GLU A 44 19.44 -1.18 19.69
CA GLU A 44 20.66 -0.51 19.27
C GLU A 44 20.94 0.64 20.25
N PHE A 45 22.04 0.56 21.01
CA PHE A 45 22.41 1.55 22.04
C PHE A 45 23.93 1.72 22.17
N GLU A 46 24.42 2.78 22.81
CA GLU A 46 25.87 3.04 22.97
C GLU A 46 26.44 2.50 24.30
N ASP A 47 27.68 1.98 24.27
CA ASP A 47 28.40 1.49 25.46
C ASP A 47 28.94 2.63 26.34
N GLU A 48 28.54 2.68 27.61
CA GLU A 48 28.89 3.76 28.55
C GLU A 48 30.36 3.74 29.03
N ILE A 49 31.06 2.61 28.92
CA ILE A 49 32.35 2.38 29.60
C ILE A 49 33.50 3.26 29.04
N ASN A 50 33.38 3.80 27.83
CA ASN A 50 34.41 4.68 27.22
C ASN A 50 34.19 6.19 27.45
N LYS A 51 33.20 6.61 28.25
CA LYS A 51 32.88 8.03 28.50
C LYS A 51 33.99 8.81 29.23
N SER A 52 34.98 8.16 29.83
CA SER A 52 35.99 8.85 30.66
C SER A 52 37.04 9.69 29.89
N LYS A 53 36.98 9.77 28.55
CA LYS A 53 38.05 10.41 27.75
C LYS A 53 37.64 11.57 26.86
N THR A 54 36.35 11.84 26.65
CA THR A 54 35.91 12.92 25.74
C THR A 54 34.80 13.74 26.38
N ASN A 55 35.14 14.98 26.74
CA ASN A 55 34.33 15.97 27.45
C ASN A 55 33.21 16.60 26.59
N GLN A 56 32.54 15.82 25.73
CA GLN A 56 31.48 16.32 24.84
C GLN A 56 30.12 15.72 25.19
N ASN A 57 29.13 16.60 25.40
CA ASN A 57 27.71 16.28 25.57
C ASN A 57 27.14 15.67 24.27
N HIS A 58 27.37 14.39 24.02
CA HIS A 58 26.70 13.66 22.95
C HIS A 58 25.32 13.17 23.44
N LEU A 59 24.29 13.37 22.62
CA LEU A 59 22.95 12.80 22.83
C LEU A 59 23.03 11.28 22.77
N LEU A 60 22.48 10.60 23.78
CA LEU A 60 22.33 9.13 23.76
C LEU A 60 21.15 8.77 22.87
N PHE A 61 21.40 7.94 21.87
CA PHE A 61 20.37 7.40 20.97
C PHE A 61 20.19 5.92 21.25
N GLU A 62 18.95 5.52 21.58
CA GLU A 62 18.56 4.12 21.66
C GLU A 62 17.39 3.87 20.72
N LEU A 63 17.49 2.81 19.93
CA LEU A 63 16.46 2.39 18.99
C LEU A 63 16.07 0.95 19.31
N GLU A 64 14.78 0.71 19.51
CA GLU A 64 14.23 -0.62 19.70
C GLU A 64 13.21 -0.94 18.61
N LYS A 65 13.35 -2.08 17.96
CA LYS A 65 12.44 -2.60 16.93
C LYS A 65 11.97 -3.99 17.32
N GLN A 66 10.67 -4.22 17.32
CA GLN A 66 10.08 -5.53 17.62
C GLN A 66 9.31 -6.04 16.40
N TYR A 67 9.53 -7.30 16.02
CA TYR A 67 8.93 -7.97 14.87
C TYR A 67 8.21 -9.22 15.31
N GLU A 68 6.90 -9.30 15.10
CA GLU A 68 6.13 -10.52 15.31
C GLU A 68 5.87 -11.19 13.96
N ILE A 69 6.46 -12.37 13.75
CA ILE A 69 6.49 -13.04 12.45
C ILE A 69 5.81 -14.41 12.59
N GLU A 70 4.84 -14.66 11.70
CA GLU A 70 4.23 -15.98 11.52
C GLU A 70 4.90 -16.71 10.35
N LEU A 71 5.27 -17.96 10.57
CA LEU A 71 5.78 -18.88 9.57
C LEU A 71 4.81 -20.05 9.42
N ALA A 72 4.28 -20.26 8.22
CA ALA A 72 3.52 -21.46 7.87
C ALA A 72 4.38 -22.37 6.99
N VAL A 73 4.59 -23.60 7.47
CA VAL A 73 5.35 -24.63 6.76
C VAL A 73 4.43 -25.26 5.71
N GLY A 74 4.75 -25.01 4.44
CA GLY A 74 4.03 -25.54 3.28
C GLY A 74 4.48 -26.95 2.90
N LYS A 75 4.13 -27.35 1.68
CA LYS A 75 4.48 -28.67 1.12
C LYS A 75 5.99 -28.91 1.12
N GLN A 76 6.36 -30.13 1.47
CA GLN A 76 7.73 -30.60 1.29
C GLN A 76 8.06 -30.67 -0.20
N ILE A 77 9.13 -29.99 -0.60
CA ILE A 77 9.59 -29.94 -2.00
C ILE A 77 10.41 -31.21 -2.28
N ASN A 78 11.37 -31.51 -1.39
CA ASN A 78 12.20 -32.73 -1.38
C ASN A 78 12.54 -33.10 0.10
N GLU A 79 13.24 -34.21 0.36
CA GLU A 79 13.58 -34.68 1.72
C GLU A 79 14.14 -33.57 2.65
N ASN A 80 14.98 -32.67 2.13
CA ASN A 80 15.61 -31.59 2.90
C ASN A 80 15.17 -30.17 2.49
N GLN A 81 14.13 -30.04 1.67
CA GLN A 81 13.67 -28.74 1.19
C GLN A 81 12.18 -28.51 1.48
N LEU A 82 11.88 -27.40 2.15
CA LEU A 82 10.54 -27.04 2.60
C LEU A 82 10.15 -25.67 2.04
N ALA A 83 8.88 -25.52 1.65
CA ALA A 83 8.31 -24.20 1.39
C ALA A 83 7.90 -23.56 2.73
N ILE A 84 8.24 -22.29 2.92
CA ILE A 84 7.87 -21.49 4.09
C ILE A 84 7.17 -20.24 3.61
N ASN A 85 5.98 -20.01 4.14
CA ASN A 85 5.26 -18.75 3.97
C ASN A 85 5.50 -17.92 5.23
N MET A 86 6.12 -16.75 5.08
CA MET A 86 6.32 -15.78 6.15
C MET A 86 5.30 -14.65 6.02
N GLN A 87 4.74 -14.24 7.15
CA GLN A 87 3.90 -13.05 7.23
C GLN A 87 4.28 -12.24 8.47
N LEU A 88 4.50 -10.93 8.31
CA LEU A 88 4.66 -10.02 9.44
C LEU A 88 3.29 -9.78 10.07
N LYS A 89 3.13 -10.06 11.36
CA LYS A 89 1.88 -9.84 12.10
C LYS A 89 1.86 -8.52 12.83
N ARG A 90 3.00 -8.11 13.40
CA ARG A 90 3.16 -6.84 14.11
C ARG A 90 4.58 -6.34 14.00
N PHE A 91 4.71 -5.03 13.92
CA PHE A 91 5.95 -4.29 14.03
C PHE A 91 5.76 -3.13 15.01
N ILE A 92 6.70 -3.00 15.96
CA ILE A 92 6.76 -1.89 16.92
C ILE A 92 8.14 -1.27 16.81
N ALA A 93 8.23 0.06 16.81
CA ALA A 93 9.49 0.79 16.87
C ALA A 93 9.43 1.89 17.93
N ASN A 94 10.43 1.91 18.81
CA ASN A 94 10.64 2.94 19.82
C ASN A 94 11.96 3.63 19.57
N TYR A 95 11.95 4.96 19.53
CA TYR A 95 13.16 5.77 19.47
C TYR A 95 13.27 6.60 20.74
N TYR A 96 14.42 6.50 21.39
CA TYR A 96 14.72 7.18 22.63
C TYR A 96 15.86 8.19 22.42
N THR A 97 15.70 9.37 23.01
CA THR A 97 16.73 10.40 23.08
C THR A 97 17.02 10.71 24.55
N ASN A 98 18.27 10.58 24.99
CA ASN A 98 18.68 10.78 26.38
C ASN A 98 17.82 9.97 27.38
N LYS A 99 17.58 8.67 27.08
CA LYS A 99 16.70 7.77 27.84
C LYS A 99 15.22 8.22 27.94
N LYS A 100 14.79 9.25 27.19
CA LYS A 100 13.38 9.65 27.09
C LYS A 100 12.78 9.14 25.77
N PRO A 101 11.59 8.53 25.79
CA PRO A 101 10.90 8.15 24.55
C PRO A 101 10.59 9.42 23.75
N ALA A 102 10.95 9.40 22.47
CA ALA A 102 10.75 10.51 21.55
C ALA A 102 9.77 10.16 20.43
N ILE A 103 9.71 8.88 20.01
CA ILE A 103 8.82 8.37 18.96
C ILE A 103 8.42 6.94 19.34
N HIS A 104 7.12 6.64 19.32
CA HIS A 104 6.56 5.30 19.49
C HIS A 104 5.63 4.96 18.33
N PHE A 105 5.96 3.91 17.59
CA PHE A 105 5.17 3.45 16.46
C PHE A 105 4.75 1.99 16.65
N ASP A 106 3.47 1.69 16.41
CA ASP A 106 2.92 0.35 16.35
C ASP A 106 2.07 0.15 15.09
N SER A 107 2.51 -0.77 14.23
CA SER A 107 1.83 -1.09 12.97
C SER A 107 0.40 -1.65 13.12
N MET A 108 0.04 -2.20 14.29
CA MET A 108 -1.35 -2.62 14.54
C MET A 108 -2.26 -1.44 14.88
N PHE A 109 -1.69 -0.39 15.50
CA PHE A 109 -2.41 0.75 16.04
C PHE A 109 -1.66 2.05 15.71
N PRO A 110 -1.56 2.40 14.42
CA PRO A 110 -0.69 3.49 13.98
C PRO A 110 -1.14 4.84 14.56
N PRO A 111 -0.21 5.67 15.03
CA PRO A 111 -0.50 6.99 15.58
C PRO A 111 -1.03 7.94 14.50
N SER A 112 -1.73 8.98 14.92
CA SER A 112 -2.26 10.03 14.03
C SER A 112 -1.21 11.10 13.66
N ASP A 113 -0.01 11.07 14.26
CA ASP A 113 1.03 12.10 14.07
C ASP A 113 1.79 11.92 12.74
N GLU A 114 2.14 13.03 12.11
CA GLU A 114 2.92 13.09 10.85
C GLU A 114 4.39 12.71 11.08
N LEU A 115 4.94 12.98 12.27
CA LEU A 115 6.33 12.66 12.62
C LEU A 115 6.59 11.15 12.59
N ASP A 116 5.70 10.36 13.20
CA ASP A 116 5.82 8.90 13.24
C ASP A 116 5.62 8.27 11.85
N GLN A 117 4.71 8.84 11.05
CA GLN A 117 4.47 8.42 9.67
C GLN A 117 5.66 8.68 8.73
N THR A 118 6.52 9.65 9.06
CA THR A 118 7.72 9.98 8.29
C THR A 118 8.80 8.90 8.44
N TYR A 119 9.00 8.39 9.66
CA TYR A 119 10.00 7.34 9.92
C TYR A 119 9.47 5.93 9.63
N PHE A 120 8.18 5.69 9.86
CA PHE A 120 7.53 4.40 9.66
C PHE A 120 6.18 4.59 8.96
N PRO A 121 6.15 4.67 7.61
CA PRO A 121 4.92 4.95 6.88
C PRO A 121 3.88 3.85 7.11
N LYS A 122 2.70 4.24 7.63
CA LYS A 122 1.57 3.33 7.86
C LYS A 122 1.28 2.47 6.63
N ILE A 123 1.31 3.07 5.44
CA ILE A 123 0.99 2.36 4.19
C ILE A 123 1.99 1.24 3.90
N ILE A 124 3.28 1.46 4.18
CA ILE A 124 4.31 0.41 4.03
C ILE A 124 4.04 -0.73 5.02
N CYS A 125 3.72 -0.41 6.27
CA CYS A 125 3.42 -1.42 7.28
C CYS A 125 2.16 -2.22 6.96
N ASP A 126 1.10 -1.57 6.46
CA ASP A 126 -0.11 -2.22 5.95
C ASP A 126 0.23 -3.21 4.83
N VAL A 127 1.02 -2.79 3.83
CA VAL A 127 1.45 -3.65 2.72
C VAL A 127 2.22 -4.85 3.24
N LEU A 128 3.14 -4.67 4.19
CA LEU A 128 3.93 -5.75 4.78
C LEU A 128 3.10 -6.74 5.60
N GLN A 129 2.05 -6.29 6.28
CA GLN A 129 1.14 -7.16 7.03
C GLN A 129 0.27 -8.01 6.10
N ASP A 130 -0.17 -7.45 4.96
CA ASP A 130 -0.96 -8.17 3.96
C ASP A 130 -0.10 -9.05 3.03
N LEU A 131 1.21 -8.81 2.97
CA LEU A 131 2.15 -9.55 2.14
C LEU A 131 2.49 -10.92 2.76
N THR A 132 2.29 -11.98 1.98
CA THR A 132 2.81 -13.32 2.29
C THR A 132 4.07 -13.59 1.48
N ILE A 133 5.21 -13.65 2.15
CA ILE A 133 6.53 -13.87 1.54
C ILE A 133 6.79 -15.38 1.45
N LYS A 134 6.96 -15.89 0.23
CA LYS A 134 7.22 -17.32 -0.01
C LYS A 134 8.70 -17.60 -0.18
N MET A 135 9.24 -18.47 0.66
CA MET A 135 10.64 -18.86 0.64
C MET A 135 10.81 -20.37 0.64
N LYS A 136 11.96 -20.80 0.14
CA LYS A 136 12.45 -22.16 0.10
C LYS A 136 13.54 -22.28 1.15
N LEU A 137 13.29 -23.11 2.15
CA LEU A 137 14.25 -23.49 3.18
C LEU A 137 14.99 -24.74 2.72
N ASP A 138 16.32 -24.68 2.68
CA ASP A 138 17.20 -25.82 2.43
C ASP A 138 17.99 -26.16 3.68
N LEU A 139 17.61 -27.28 4.32
CA LEU A 139 18.22 -27.81 5.56
C LEU A 139 19.62 -28.41 5.33
N THR A 140 19.96 -28.78 4.09
CA THR A 140 21.26 -29.38 3.76
C THR A 140 22.32 -28.29 3.64
N ASN A 141 21.97 -27.22 2.93
CA ASN A 141 22.86 -26.10 2.64
C ASN A 141 22.78 -24.99 3.69
N ASN A 142 21.85 -25.08 4.66
CA ASN A 142 21.52 -24.03 5.62
C ASN A 142 21.26 -22.68 4.94
N THR A 143 20.40 -22.68 3.91
CA THR A 143 20.04 -21.44 3.17
C THR A 143 18.54 -21.23 3.08
N LEU A 144 18.09 -19.97 3.11
CA LEU A 144 16.74 -19.57 2.79
C LEU A 144 16.75 -18.70 1.53
N LYS A 145 15.94 -19.07 0.53
CA LYS A 145 15.86 -18.33 -0.75
C LYS A 145 14.40 -18.00 -1.07
N PHE A 146 14.13 -16.87 -1.69
CA PHE A 146 12.78 -16.57 -2.18
C PHE A 146 12.38 -17.55 -3.30
N ILE A 147 11.12 -17.98 -3.32
CA ILE A 147 10.61 -18.94 -4.32
C ILE A 147 10.28 -18.24 -5.65
N ASP A 148 9.70 -17.04 -5.58
CA ASP A 148 9.25 -16.29 -6.76
C ASP A 148 9.30 -14.77 -6.51
N ASN A 149 10.45 -14.17 -6.82
CA ASN A 149 10.64 -12.72 -6.70
C ASN A 149 9.67 -11.94 -7.60
N SER A 150 9.36 -12.48 -8.79
CA SER A 150 8.48 -11.78 -9.75
C SER A 150 7.04 -11.68 -9.26
N PHE A 151 6.55 -12.74 -8.59
CA PHE A 151 5.22 -12.76 -7.99
C PHE A 151 5.13 -11.84 -6.77
N MET A 152 6.15 -11.83 -5.91
CA MET A 152 6.20 -10.90 -4.77
C MET A 152 6.22 -9.45 -5.25
N ASP A 153 7.07 -9.13 -6.23
CA ASP A 153 7.14 -7.80 -6.83
C ASP A 153 5.78 -7.34 -7.37
N LYS A 154 5.08 -8.23 -8.09
CA LYS A 154 3.75 -7.95 -8.63
C LYS A 154 2.71 -7.74 -7.51
N THR A 155 2.77 -8.54 -6.45
CA THR A 155 1.86 -8.46 -5.30
C THR A 155 2.06 -7.16 -4.53
N ILE A 156 3.32 -6.77 -4.27
CA ILE A 156 3.66 -5.49 -3.64
C ILE A 156 3.13 -4.33 -4.50
N LEU A 157 3.33 -4.38 -5.83
CA LEU A 157 2.84 -3.35 -6.74
C LEU A 157 1.31 -3.26 -6.74
N GLU A 158 0.60 -4.40 -6.71
CA GLU A 158 -0.87 -4.44 -6.62
C GLU A 158 -1.38 -3.87 -5.29
N LEU A 159 -0.74 -4.23 -4.17
CA LEU A 159 -1.10 -3.71 -2.83
C LEU A 159 -0.83 -2.20 -2.72
N LEU A 160 0.29 -1.70 -3.24
CA LEU A 160 0.60 -0.27 -3.29
C LEU A 160 -0.42 0.50 -4.14
N LYS A 161 -0.83 -0.04 -5.30
CA LYS A 161 -1.86 0.56 -6.16
C LYS A 161 -3.23 0.62 -5.48
N GLN A 162 -3.60 -0.41 -4.72
CA GLN A 162 -4.86 -0.43 -3.96
C GLN A 162 -4.90 0.65 -2.85
N LYS A 163 -3.73 1.10 -2.38
CA LYS A 163 -3.59 2.07 -1.28
C LYS A 163 -3.35 3.52 -1.77
N ILE A 164 -3.63 3.82 -3.05
CA ILE A 164 -3.71 5.17 -3.66
C ILE A 164 -2.34 5.90 -3.83
N PHE A 165 -1.26 5.18 -4.13
CA PHE A 165 -0.03 5.85 -4.60
C PHE A 165 -0.08 6.19 -6.09
N GLN A 166 0.48 7.34 -6.49
CA GLN A 166 0.69 7.69 -7.90
C GLN A 166 1.81 6.83 -8.51
N ASP A 167 1.76 6.54 -9.82
CA ASP A 167 2.70 5.61 -10.48
C ASP A 167 4.19 6.01 -10.31
N GLU A 168 4.50 7.31 -10.16
CA GLU A 168 5.88 7.80 -9.92
C GLU A 168 6.40 7.52 -8.49
N GLU A 169 5.52 7.44 -7.49
CA GLU A 169 5.90 7.15 -6.09
C GLU A 169 6.05 5.64 -5.82
N ILE A 170 5.34 4.81 -6.59
CA ILE A 170 5.30 3.35 -6.39
C ILE A 170 6.69 2.71 -6.55
N ALA A 171 7.50 3.17 -7.51
CA ALA A 171 8.83 2.62 -7.75
C ALA A 171 9.78 2.87 -6.58
N THR A 172 9.83 4.11 -6.08
CA THR A 172 10.67 4.53 -4.94
C THR A 172 10.26 3.84 -3.65
N GLN A 173 8.94 3.69 -3.42
CA GLN A 173 8.42 2.99 -2.25
C GLN A 173 8.69 1.48 -2.31
N LYS A 174 8.65 0.87 -3.50
CA LYS A 174 9.02 -0.55 -3.67
C LYS A 174 10.48 -0.80 -3.29
N GLU A 175 11.41 0.04 -3.77
CA GLU A 175 12.84 -0.10 -3.46
C GLU A 175 13.12 0.05 -1.96
N SER A 176 12.39 0.97 -1.30
CA SER A 176 12.38 1.14 0.15
C SER A 176 11.86 -0.12 0.88
N ILE A 177 10.76 -0.72 0.41
CA ILE A 177 10.21 -1.97 0.97
C ILE A 177 11.22 -3.12 0.85
N ASP A 178 11.80 -3.30 -0.32
CA ASP A 178 12.74 -4.41 -0.58
C ASP A 178 14.00 -4.29 0.30
N SER A 179 14.59 -3.09 0.35
CA SER A 179 15.86 -2.84 1.06
C SER A 179 15.70 -2.73 2.58
N LEU A 180 14.70 -1.99 3.05
CA LEU A 180 14.53 -1.66 4.47
C LEU A 180 13.66 -2.66 5.25
N TRP A 181 12.89 -3.53 4.57
CA TRP A 181 11.95 -4.43 5.23
C TRP A 181 12.09 -5.89 4.82
N ILE A 182 12.00 -6.21 3.53
CA ILE A 182 12.00 -7.62 3.06
C ILE A 182 13.33 -8.32 3.36
N ASN A 183 14.46 -7.66 3.08
CA ASN A 183 15.78 -8.21 3.37
C ASN A 183 16.05 -8.39 4.88
N PRO A 184 15.77 -7.39 5.75
CA PRO A 184 15.82 -7.58 7.20
C PRO A 184 14.93 -8.71 7.72
N LEU A 185 13.68 -8.83 7.24
CA LEU A 185 12.77 -9.90 7.64
C LEU A 185 13.30 -11.28 7.25
N LYS A 186 13.84 -11.42 6.03
CA LYS A 186 14.52 -12.65 5.59
C LYS A 186 15.68 -13.00 6.52
N SER A 187 16.54 -12.02 6.84
CA SER A 187 17.67 -12.19 7.75
C SER A 187 17.23 -12.63 9.16
N ILE A 188 16.17 -12.01 9.69
CA ILE A 188 15.56 -12.41 10.97
C ILE A 188 15.09 -13.88 10.93
N VAL A 189 14.40 -14.29 9.86
CA VAL A 189 13.90 -15.67 9.75
C VAL A 189 15.02 -16.69 9.50
N GLU A 190 16.05 -16.32 8.73
CA GLU A 190 17.26 -17.13 8.58
C GLU A 190 17.95 -17.36 9.93
N ASP A 191 18.15 -16.30 10.70
CA ASP A 191 18.73 -16.38 12.05
C ASP A 191 17.87 -17.23 13.00
N TYR A 192 16.55 -17.12 12.89
CA TYR A 192 15.65 -17.89 13.76
C TYR A 192 15.68 -19.40 13.45
N LEU A 193 15.64 -19.79 12.17
CA LEU A 193 15.52 -21.18 11.76
C LEU A 193 16.87 -21.89 11.62
N LEU A 194 17.84 -21.24 10.99
CA LEU A 194 19.03 -21.92 10.47
C LEU A 194 20.27 -21.76 11.34
N ARG A 195 20.29 -20.76 12.24
CA ARG A 195 21.50 -20.40 13.01
C ARG A 195 22.14 -21.58 13.75
N PHE A 196 21.33 -22.50 14.27
CA PHE A 196 21.78 -23.67 15.03
C PHE A 196 21.54 -25.00 14.32
N ASN A 197 21.03 -24.98 13.08
CA ASN A 197 20.75 -26.21 12.36
C ASN A 197 22.06 -26.95 12.02
N ASN A 198 22.12 -28.24 12.35
CA ASN A 198 23.28 -29.13 12.23
C ASN A 198 24.45 -28.82 13.18
N ALA A 199 24.23 -28.05 14.25
CA ALA A 199 25.25 -27.81 15.27
C ALA A 199 25.66 -29.10 16.01
N ALA A 200 26.95 -29.28 16.30
CA ALA A 200 27.48 -30.50 16.91
C ALA A 200 27.64 -30.37 18.43
N ILE A 201 26.99 -31.27 19.18
CA ILE A 201 27.04 -31.30 20.65
C ILE A 201 28.12 -32.30 21.07
N SER A 202 29.22 -31.79 21.64
CA SER A 202 30.44 -32.57 21.87
C SER A 202 30.52 -33.23 23.25
N SER A 203 29.91 -32.65 24.29
CA SER A 203 29.89 -33.19 25.66
C SER A 203 28.85 -32.48 26.54
N LYS A 204 28.72 -32.90 27.82
CA LYS A 204 27.84 -32.29 28.82
C LYS A 204 28.19 -30.83 29.18
N ASP A 205 29.36 -30.34 28.78
CA ASP A 205 29.86 -29.02 29.18
C ASP A 205 30.26 -28.13 27.98
N SER A 206 30.23 -28.64 26.73
CA SER A 206 30.64 -27.89 25.54
C SER A 206 29.99 -28.34 24.22
N ALA A 207 29.56 -27.40 23.37
CA ALA A 207 29.23 -27.63 21.96
C ALA A 207 30.06 -26.78 21.01
N LEU A 208 30.29 -27.36 19.83
CA LEU A 208 30.83 -26.66 18.68
C LEU A 208 29.68 -26.26 17.76
N ILE A 209 29.35 -24.98 17.74
CA ILE A 209 28.26 -24.43 16.94
C ILE A 209 28.86 -23.46 15.93
N ASN A 210 28.71 -23.74 14.62
CA ASN A 210 29.31 -22.94 13.54
C ASN A 210 30.80 -22.61 13.76
N GLN A 211 31.58 -23.62 14.18
CA GLN A 211 33.02 -23.49 14.48
C GLN A 211 33.37 -22.59 15.68
N LYS A 212 32.40 -22.25 16.54
CA LYS A 212 32.60 -21.52 17.79
C LYS A 212 32.26 -22.42 19.00
N ASP A 213 33.02 -22.28 20.08
CA ASP A 213 32.82 -23.02 21.33
C ASP A 213 31.78 -22.35 22.22
N TYR A 214 30.85 -23.15 22.74
CA TYR A 214 29.77 -22.71 23.63
C TYR A 214 29.68 -23.64 24.84
N LEU A 215 29.49 -23.06 26.03
CA LEU A 215 29.14 -23.84 27.23
C LEU A 215 27.66 -24.19 27.18
N ILE A 216 27.34 -25.47 27.45
CA ILE A 216 25.97 -25.97 27.48
C ILE A 216 25.60 -26.47 28.88
N ASP A 217 24.36 -26.19 29.29
CA ASP A 217 23.64 -26.93 30.31
C ASP A 217 22.51 -27.75 29.65
N LEU A 218 22.57 -29.08 29.79
CA LEU A 218 21.66 -30.03 29.15
C LEU A 218 20.55 -30.42 30.13
N THR A 219 19.31 -30.00 29.85
CA THR A 219 18.11 -30.55 30.49
C THR A 219 17.45 -31.61 29.60
N ASN A 220 16.47 -32.37 30.12
CA ASN A 220 15.84 -33.46 29.36
C ASN A 220 15.15 -32.99 28.06
N ASP A 221 14.57 -31.78 28.04
CA ASP A 221 13.83 -31.26 26.88
C ASP A 221 14.49 -30.04 26.20
N TYR A 222 15.41 -29.34 26.87
CA TYR A 222 16.04 -28.11 26.36
C TYR A 222 17.55 -28.09 26.48
N ILE A 223 18.18 -27.42 25.52
CA ILE A 223 19.60 -27.06 25.53
C ILE A 223 19.68 -25.59 25.95
N LYS A 224 20.34 -25.33 27.08
CA LYS A 224 20.66 -23.96 27.50
C LYS A 224 22.11 -23.66 27.19
N ILE A 225 22.37 -22.60 26.42
CA ILE A 225 23.73 -22.19 26.09
C ILE A 225 24.01 -20.87 26.79
N SER A 226 25.15 -20.80 27.50
CA SER A 226 25.58 -19.57 28.17
C SER A 226 27.09 -19.35 28.05
N LYS A 227 27.47 -18.35 27.23
CA LYS A 227 28.75 -17.59 27.21
C LYS A 227 29.91 -18.08 26.31
N HIS A 228 30.59 -17.11 25.67
CA HIS A 228 32.07 -16.94 25.61
C HIS A 228 32.41 -15.41 25.58
N ARG A 229 33.61 -14.97 26.01
CA ARG A 229 34.09 -13.57 26.22
C ARG A 229 35.31 -13.22 25.31
N PRO A 230 35.89 -11.99 25.30
CA PRO A 230 36.32 -11.32 24.06
C PRO A 230 37.78 -11.45 23.60
N TYR A 231 38.05 -11.13 22.32
CA TYR A 231 39.33 -10.52 21.92
C TYR A 231 39.26 -9.56 20.71
N LYS A 232 40.24 -8.65 20.65
CA LYS A 232 40.37 -7.43 19.83
C LYS A 232 41.36 -7.68 18.67
N LYS A 233 40.94 -7.51 17.40
CA LYS A 233 41.85 -7.22 16.28
C LYS A 233 41.07 -6.74 15.05
N ASP A 234 41.54 -5.66 14.44
CA ASP A 234 41.30 -5.32 13.02
C ASP A 234 39.86 -4.97 12.61
N HIS A 235 39.19 -4.05 13.32
CA HIS A 235 37.95 -3.38 12.84
C HIS A 235 36.77 -4.31 12.49
N GLN A 236 36.74 -5.55 13.00
CA GLN A 236 35.66 -6.51 12.76
C GLN A 236 34.63 -6.55 13.92
N ILE A 237 33.38 -6.91 13.56
CA ILE A 237 32.25 -7.11 14.49
C ILE A 237 32.51 -8.38 15.31
N HIS A 238 32.35 -8.31 16.63
CA HIS A 238 32.39 -9.48 17.51
C HIS A 238 31.08 -9.64 18.29
N GLU A 239 30.49 -10.84 18.25
CA GLU A 239 29.30 -11.24 19.00
C GLU A 239 29.70 -11.77 20.39
N TYR A 240 29.06 -11.32 21.47
CA TYR A 240 29.25 -11.86 22.82
C TYR A 240 27.94 -11.94 23.61
N GLU A 241 27.92 -12.89 24.55
CA GLU A 241 26.78 -13.23 25.40
C GLU A 241 25.52 -13.68 24.63
N ALA A 242 25.43 -14.99 24.44
CA ALA A 242 24.18 -15.62 24.04
C ALA A 242 23.63 -16.43 25.21
N SER A 243 22.45 -16.05 25.71
CA SER A 243 21.60 -16.91 26.52
C SER A 243 20.57 -17.50 25.59
N LEU A 244 20.61 -18.82 25.37
CA LEU A 244 19.75 -19.51 24.42
C LEU A 244 19.00 -20.65 25.10
N LYS A 245 17.75 -20.86 24.68
CA LYS A 245 16.96 -22.04 24.99
C LYS A 245 16.45 -22.64 23.69
N ILE A 246 16.90 -23.86 23.40
CA ILE A 246 16.54 -24.58 22.17
C ILE A 246 15.83 -25.87 22.56
N ASN A 247 14.69 -26.16 21.92
CA ASN A 247 13.98 -27.42 22.11
C ASN A 247 14.75 -28.56 21.43
N ARG A 248 15.17 -29.56 22.22
CA ARG A 248 16.04 -30.64 21.74
C ARG A 248 15.35 -31.59 20.76
N LYS A 249 14.01 -31.69 20.80
CA LYS A 249 13.23 -32.60 19.93
C LYS A 249 13.11 -32.08 18.50
N ASN A 250 12.98 -30.76 18.33
CA ASN A 250 12.70 -30.14 17.03
C ASN A 250 13.70 -29.05 16.60
N GLY A 251 14.68 -28.71 17.43
CA GLY A 251 15.73 -27.73 17.11
C GLY A 251 15.26 -26.28 17.07
N LEU A 252 14.02 -25.97 17.49
CA LEU A 252 13.49 -24.61 17.48
C LEU A 252 14.06 -23.78 18.64
N ILE A 253 14.45 -22.54 18.32
CA ILE A 253 14.77 -21.53 19.33
C ILE A 253 13.45 -21.16 20.03
N THR A 254 13.35 -21.48 21.32
CA THR A 254 12.22 -21.01 22.14
C THR A 254 12.50 -19.62 22.69
N GLU A 255 13.76 -19.36 23.03
CA GLU A 255 14.23 -18.07 23.54
C GLU A 255 15.71 -17.87 23.19
N SER A 256 16.10 -16.66 22.82
CA SER A 256 17.52 -16.30 22.69
C SER A 256 17.73 -14.81 22.90
N VAL A 257 18.89 -14.42 23.44
CA VAL A 257 19.42 -13.06 23.41
C VAL A 257 20.82 -13.13 22.83
N PHE A 258 21.15 -12.23 21.91
CA PHE A 258 22.46 -12.10 21.27
C PHE A 258 22.90 -10.65 21.38
N ARG A 259 24.14 -10.37 21.79
CA ARG A 259 24.70 -9.02 21.71
C ARG A 259 25.86 -9.00 20.73
N SER A 260 25.91 -7.97 19.90
CA SER A 260 27.01 -7.71 18.99
C SER A 260 27.52 -6.29 19.18
N TYR A 261 28.83 -6.12 19.06
CA TYR A 261 29.50 -4.85 19.26
C TYR A 261 29.94 -4.32 17.89
N VAL A 262 29.40 -3.16 17.51
CA VAL A 262 29.62 -2.49 16.23
C VAL A 262 30.46 -1.23 16.47
N PRO A 263 31.68 -1.13 15.90
CA PRO A 263 32.49 0.07 16.04
C PRO A 263 31.89 1.23 15.23
N VAL A 264 31.76 2.41 15.85
CA VAL A 264 31.34 3.64 15.17
C VAL A 264 32.58 4.36 14.65
N LEU A 265 32.68 4.57 13.32
CA LEU A 265 33.85 5.17 12.67
C LEU A 265 33.61 6.65 12.34
N PHE A 266 34.67 7.48 12.40
CA PHE A 266 34.64 8.84 11.86
C PHE A 266 34.32 8.83 10.35
N PRO A 267 33.51 9.78 9.84
CA PRO A 267 33.15 9.85 8.42
C PRO A 267 34.34 9.97 7.46
N ASN A 268 35.55 10.32 7.93
CA ASN A 268 36.72 10.56 7.08
C ASN A 268 38.08 10.06 7.64
N SER A 269 38.14 9.28 8.74
CA SER A 269 39.44 8.96 9.36
C SER A 269 39.66 7.53 9.86
N GLN A 270 38.76 6.56 9.63
CA GLN A 270 38.87 5.16 10.11
C GLN A 270 39.18 5.00 11.62
N HIS A 271 39.11 6.07 12.41
CA HIS A 271 39.23 6.06 13.86
C HIS A 271 37.86 5.74 14.49
N ILE A 272 37.88 4.91 15.54
CA ILE A 272 36.69 4.47 16.27
C ILE A 272 36.31 5.54 17.30
N LEU A 273 35.10 6.07 17.19
CA LEU A 273 34.50 7.12 18.03
C LEU A 273 33.81 6.52 19.28
N GLY A 274 33.28 5.30 19.15
CA GLY A 274 32.59 4.58 20.21
C GLY A 274 32.22 3.16 19.77
N THR A 275 31.56 2.41 20.65
CA THR A 275 31.03 1.08 20.32
C THR A 275 29.52 1.10 20.50
N LYS A 276 28.80 0.83 19.43
CA LYS A 276 27.35 0.62 19.43
C LYS A 276 27.08 -0.85 19.71
N ILE A 277 26.19 -1.14 20.64
CA ILE A 277 25.75 -2.48 20.97
C ILE A 277 24.43 -2.73 20.24
N GLU A 278 24.39 -3.80 19.45
CA GLU A 278 23.15 -4.32 18.87
C GLU A 278 22.77 -5.60 19.61
N GLU A 279 21.66 -5.57 20.34
CA GLU A 279 21.06 -6.72 21.02
C GLU A 279 19.90 -7.27 20.19
N LYS A 280 19.99 -8.52 19.75
CA LYS A 280 18.94 -9.24 19.01
C LYS A 280 18.40 -10.37 19.87
N SER A 281 17.10 -10.40 20.10
CA SER A 281 16.44 -11.45 20.88
C SER A 281 15.32 -12.10 20.11
N PHE A 282 15.14 -13.41 20.26
CA PHE A 282 14.08 -14.19 19.62
C PHE A 282 13.25 -14.91 20.67
N ARG A 283 11.95 -15.04 20.43
CA ARG A 283 11.02 -15.76 21.31
C ARG A 283 9.92 -16.46 20.52
N LEU A 284 9.72 -17.75 20.74
CA LEU A 284 8.58 -18.48 20.17
C LEU A 284 7.30 -18.16 20.98
N ILE A 285 6.29 -17.60 20.33
CA ILE A 285 4.97 -17.25 20.90
C ILE A 285 3.97 -18.41 20.75
N LYS A 286 3.97 -19.10 19.60
CA LYS A 286 3.02 -20.19 19.33
C LYS A 286 3.63 -21.20 18.38
N ASN A 287 3.34 -22.48 18.61
CA ASN A 287 3.62 -23.55 17.67
C ASN A 287 2.40 -24.48 17.56
N SER A 288 1.84 -24.65 16.35
CA SER A 288 0.64 -25.46 16.14
C SER A 288 0.85 -26.97 16.34
N SER A 289 2.10 -27.45 16.38
CA SER A 289 2.42 -28.89 16.50
C SER A 289 2.57 -29.36 17.97
N ASP A 290 1.57 -29.08 18.81
CA ASP A 290 1.48 -29.48 20.24
C ASP A 290 2.25 -28.62 21.28
N TYR A 291 2.85 -27.48 20.90
CA TYR A 291 3.60 -26.64 21.84
C TYR A 291 3.03 -25.21 21.92
N SER A 292 2.21 -24.96 22.93
CA SER A 292 1.97 -23.59 23.42
C SER A 292 3.04 -23.29 24.47
N PRO A 293 3.79 -22.19 24.36
CA PRO A 293 4.74 -21.84 25.40
C PRO A 293 4.00 -21.60 26.71
N GLN A 294 4.38 -22.36 27.74
CA GLN A 294 3.84 -22.28 29.09
C GLN A 294 4.99 -21.87 30.02
N ALA A 295 4.69 -21.06 31.03
CA ALA A 295 5.59 -20.92 32.15
C ALA A 295 5.32 -22.06 33.12
N ASN A 296 6.33 -22.91 33.33
CA ASN A 296 6.33 -23.89 34.39
C ASN A 296 6.76 -23.21 35.68
N ILE A 297 5.86 -23.16 36.66
CA ILE A 297 6.16 -22.62 37.99
C ILE A 297 6.12 -23.76 38.98
N SER A 298 7.21 -23.95 39.70
CA SER A 298 7.29 -24.95 40.76
C SER A 298 7.97 -24.38 41.99
N GLY A 299 7.83 -25.07 43.10
CA GLY A 299 8.37 -24.54 44.33
C GLY A 299 8.01 -25.33 45.57
N PHE A 300 8.47 -24.79 46.68
CA PHE A 300 8.21 -25.28 48.02
C PHE A 300 7.73 -24.12 48.90
N ILE A 301 6.75 -24.38 49.77
CA ILE A 301 6.29 -23.42 50.77
C ILE A 301 6.47 -24.03 52.16
N GLU A 302 7.32 -23.43 52.99
CA GLU A 302 7.64 -24.00 54.32
C GLU A 302 6.43 -24.03 55.24
N HIS A 303 5.71 -22.90 55.37
CA HIS A 303 4.55 -22.73 56.24
C HIS A 303 3.31 -22.23 55.47
N PRO A 304 2.65 -23.08 54.66
CA PRO A 304 1.54 -22.63 53.83
C PRO A 304 0.28 -22.34 54.66
N GLN A 305 -0.29 -21.14 54.50
CA GLN A 305 -1.56 -20.79 55.14
C GLN A 305 -2.75 -21.61 54.61
N ARG A 306 -2.67 -22.05 53.35
CA ARG A 306 -3.64 -22.94 52.70
C ARG A 306 -2.93 -23.90 51.78
N LYS A 307 -3.51 -25.10 51.58
CA LYS A 307 -3.02 -26.11 50.63
C LYS A 307 -3.31 -25.78 49.16
N ALA A 308 -4.01 -24.69 48.86
CA ALA A 308 -4.31 -24.25 47.51
C ALA A 308 -3.69 -22.88 47.23
N LEU A 309 -3.02 -22.77 46.10
CA LEU A 309 -2.43 -21.55 45.56
C LEU A 309 -3.14 -21.17 44.26
N PHE A 310 -3.39 -19.87 44.08
CA PHE A 310 -4.03 -19.33 42.90
C PHE A 310 -3.09 -18.35 42.21
N PHE A 311 -2.73 -18.68 40.98
CA PHE A 311 -1.92 -17.87 40.08
C PHE A 311 -2.86 -17.12 39.15
N LYS A 312 -2.82 -15.78 39.19
CA LYS A 312 -3.71 -14.91 38.43
C LYS A 312 -2.89 -14.22 37.34
N VAL A 313 -3.34 -14.35 36.10
CA VAL A 313 -2.61 -13.84 34.93
C VAL A 313 -3.54 -13.08 34.00
N LEU A 314 -3.01 -12.04 33.38
CA LEU A 314 -3.66 -11.33 32.30
C LEU A 314 -3.30 -11.96 30.96
N ASN A 315 -4.21 -12.73 30.39
CA ASN A 315 -4.00 -13.42 29.10
C ASN A 315 -4.79 -12.83 27.93
N ALA A 316 -5.60 -11.79 28.17
CA ALA A 316 -6.34 -11.09 27.12
C ALA A 316 -5.87 -9.64 27.04
N PRO A 317 -5.44 -9.13 25.87
CA PRO A 317 -4.85 -7.79 25.73
C PRO A 317 -5.83 -6.66 26.12
N PHE A 318 -7.12 -6.85 25.84
CA PHE A 318 -8.18 -5.89 26.17
C PHE A 318 -9.13 -6.38 27.28
N GLY A 319 -8.72 -7.44 28.00
CA GLY A 319 -9.51 -8.02 29.07
C GLY A 319 -9.53 -7.15 30.33
N VAL A 320 -10.55 -7.33 31.17
CA VAL A 320 -10.59 -6.79 32.54
C VAL A 320 -10.69 -7.90 33.59
N LYS A 321 -10.64 -9.16 33.14
CA LYS A 321 -10.72 -10.36 33.98
C LYS A 321 -9.40 -11.12 33.88
N TYR A 322 -9.07 -11.82 34.96
CA TYR A 322 -7.88 -12.65 35.08
C TYR A 322 -8.23 -14.09 34.82
N ASP A 323 -7.29 -14.78 34.20
CA ASP A 323 -7.30 -16.23 34.18
C ASP A 323 -6.70 -16.70 35.51
N ILE A 324 -7.41 -17.58 36.20
CA ILE A 324 -6.98 -18.14 37.49
C ILE A 324 -6.57 -19.58 37.27
N HIS A 325 -5.34 -19.89 37.67
CA HIS A 325 -4.77 -21.22 37.64
C HIS A 325 -4.54 -21.69 39.07
N LYS A 326 -5.09 -22.84 39.43
CA LYS A 326 -5.01 -23.41 40.78
C LYS A 326 -3.91 -24.46 40.85
N ALA A 327 -2.97 -24.29 41.77
CA ALA A 327 -2.03 -25.33 42.17
C ALA A 327 -2.41 -25.86 43.57
N THR A 328 -2.23 -27.16 43.78
CA THR A 328 -2.43 -27.78 45.10
C THR A 328 -1.06 -28.20 45.63
N LEU A 329 -0.78 -27.86 46.89
CA LEU A 329 0.42 -28.27 47.60
C LEU A 329 0.30 -29.74 48.00
N ASP A 330 1.36 -30.51 47.78
CA ASP A 330 1.42 -31.91 48.19
C ASP A 330 1.63 -32.08 49.72
N GLU A 331 1.82 -33.33 50.16
CA GLU A 331 2.10 -33.67 51.56
C GLU A 331 3.39 -33.02 52.08
N ASN A 332 4.36 -32.79 51.19
CA ASN A 332 5.64 -32.16 51.47
C ASN A 332 5.66 -30.65 51.14
N ASN A 333 4.48 -30.03 50.99
CA ASN A 333 4.31 -28.62 50.61
C ASN A 333 5.01 -28.18 49.31
N HIS A 334 5.20 -29.10 48.36
CA HIS A 334 5.66 -28.78 47.03
C HIS A 334 4.48 -28.53 46.10
N PHE A 335 4.70 -27.72 45.07
CA PHE A 335 3.75 -27.51 43.99
C PHE A 335 4.46 -27.40 42.65
N ALA A 336 3.73 -27.72 41.58
CA ALA A 336 4.12 -27.46 40.20
C ALA A 336 2.86 -27.14 39.39
N ILE A 337 2.95 -26.17 38.50
CA ILE A 337 1.86 -25.75 37.63
C ILE A 337 2.39 -25.21 36.32
N ASP A 338 1.69 -25.53 35.23
CA ASP A 338 1.95 -24.95 33.92
C ASP A 338 0.93 -23.86 33.64
N ILE A 339 1.42 -22.65 33.39
CA ILE A 339 0.61 -21.47 33.14
C ILE A 339 0.77 -21.08 31.66
N PRO A 340 -0.30 -21.12 30.86
CA PRO A 340 -0.28 -20.62 29.50
C PRO A 340 0.04 -19.12 29.51
N LEU A 341 1.13 -18.74 28.85
CA LEU A 341 1.52 -17.35 28.65
C LEU A 341 1.70 -17.10 27.16
N THR A 342 1.05 -16.05 26.67
CA THR A 342 1.24 -15.58 25.28
C THR A 342 2.31 -14.50 25.18
N ARG A 343 2.51 -13.73 26.26
CA ARG A 343 3.49 -12.65 26.41
C ARG A 343 4.06 -12.65 27.83
N ASN A 344 5.13 -11.88 28.04
CA ASN A 344 5.63 -11.57 29.37
C ASN A 344 4.54 -10.88 30.18
N SER A 345 4.35 -11.32 31.42
CA SER A 345 3.33 -10.77 32.30
C SER A 345 3.72 -10.94 33.76
N PHE A 346 3.08 -10.16 34.61
CA PHE A 346 3.09 -10.41 36.04
C PHE A 346 2.08 -11.49 36.39
N ILE A 347 2.57 -12.48 37.14
CA ILE A 347 1.78 -13.55 37.71
C ILE A 347 1.58 -13.23 39.17
N PHE A 348 0.34 -12.98 39.54
CA PHE A 348 -0.03 -12.61 40.90
C PHE A 348 -0.39 -13.88 41.67
N LEU A 349 0.36 -14.17 42.73
CA LEU A 349 0.16 -15.34 43.56
C LEU A 349 -0.67 -14.99 44.80
N SER A 350 -1.71 -15.78 45.04
CA SER A 350 -2.68 -15.55 46.12
C SER A 350 -3.18 -16.86 46.74
N TYR A 351 -3.68 -16.78 47.98
CA TYR A 351 -4.38 -17.89 48.65
C TYR A 351 -5.90 -17.86 48.44
N ILE A 352 -6.42 -16.89 47.67
CA ILE A 352 -7.85 -16.63 47.49
C ILE A 352 -8.21 -16.60 46.00
N GLU A 353 -9.21 -17.41 45.65
CA GLU A 353 -9.84 -17.48 44.33
C GLU A 353 -10.78 -16.26 44.11
N ASP A 354 -10.20 -15.08 43.92
CA ASP A 354 -10.95 -13.86 43.60
C ASP A 354 -10.43 -13.22 42.31
N THR A 355 -11.32 -13.10 41.32
CA THR A 355 -11.03 -12.47 40.01
C THR A 355 -11.09 -10.94 40.05
N ALA A 356 -11.70 -10.35 41.07
CA ALA A 356 -11.97 -8.92 41.18
C ALA A 356 -11.00 -8.17 42.11
N ARG A 357 -10.46 -8.84 43.14
CA ARG A 357 -9.57 -8.22 44.14
C ARG A 357 -8.19 -8.88 44.15
N ILE A 358 -7.29 -8.41 43.30
CA ILE A 358 -5.94 -8.97 43.22
C ILE A 358 -5.05 -8.44 44.31
N MET A 359 -4.95 -7.14 44.46
CA MET A 359 -3.98 -6.54 45.38
C MET A 359 -4.25 -6.93 46.85
N ASN A 360 -5.52 -7.04 47.27
CA ASN A 360 -5.85 -7.41 48.65
C ASN A 360 -5.67 -8.91 48.96
N THR A 361 -5.38 -9.73 47.94
CA THR A 361 -5.26 -11.18 48.08
C THR A 361 -3.92 -11.72 47.62
N THR A 362 -3.12 -10.88 46.96
CA THR A 362 -1.81 -11.23 46.42
C THR A 362 -0.75 -11.01 47.47
N PHE A 363 0.08 -12.02 47.70
CA PHE A 363 1.23 -11.90 48.59
C PHE A 363 2.56 -11.93 47.84
N LYS A 364 2.53 -12.25 46.54
CA LYS A 364 3.73 -12.27 45.69
C LYS A 364 3.42 -11.99 44.23
N VAL A 365 4.31 -11.25 43.56
CA VAL A 365 4.32 -11.10 42.11
C VAL A 365 5.54 -11.81 41.53
N ILE A 366 5.32 -12.52 40.43
CA ILE A 366 6.36 -13.22 39.68
C ILE A 366 6.35 -12.65 38.27
N TYR A 367 7.49 -12.19 37.79
CA TYR A 367 7.70 -11.95 36.38
C TYR A 367 8.00 -13.27 35.67
N ALA A 368 7.19 -13.59 34.67
CA ALA A 368 7.38 -14.76 33.86
C ALA A 368 7.16 -14.45 32.39
N GLU A 369 7.91 -15.16 31.55
CA GLU A 369 7.77 -15.14 30.11
C GLU A 369 7.32 -16.51 29.57
N PRO A 370 6.72 -16.55 28.36
CA PRO A 370 6.34 -17.81 27.74
C PRO A 370 7.53 -18.78 27.60
N GLY A 371 7.39 -19.99 28.16
CA GLY A 371 8.43 -21.02 28.11
C GLY A 371 9.39 -21.01 29.30
N ASP A 372 9.25 -20.09 30.26
CA ASP A 372 10.08 -20.07 31.46
C ASP A 372 9.86 -21.30 32.35
N SER A 373 10.92 -21.76 33.01
CA SER A 373 10.80 -22.68 34.15
C SER A 373 11.33 -21.94 35.39
N ILE A 374 10.39 -21.49 36.22
CA ILE A 374 10.68 -20.70 37.42
C ILE A 374 10.49 -21.62 38.61
N LYS A 375 11.55 -21.82 39.39
CA LYS A 375 11.46 -22.50 40.67
C LYS A 375 11.65 -21.48 41.79
N PHE A 376 10.72 -21.39 42.73
CA PHE A 376 10.90 -20.54 43.90
C PHE A 376 10.52 -21.26 45.19
N ASP A 377 11.29 -21.02 46.24
CA ASP A 377 10.98 -21.52 47.57
C ASP A 377 10.61 -20.33 48.47
N LEU A 378 9.52 -20.47 49.21
CA LEU A 378 9.11 -19.56 50.27
C LEU A 378 9.56 -20.12 51.61
N LEU A 379 10.52 -19.46 52.26
CA LEU A 379 11.10 -19.88 53.53
C LEU A 379 10.72 -18.87 54.63
N GLY A 380 10.25 -19.35 55.79
CA GLY A 380 9.83 -18.54 56.94
C GLY A 380 8.32 -18.29 57.06
N GLU A 381 7.92 -17.65 58.17
CA GLU A 381 6.53 -17.32 58.49
C GLU A 381 6.13 -15.91 58.01
N ALA A 382 5.03 -15.84 57.25
CA ALA A 382 4.32 -14.61 56.89
C ALA A 382 5.21 -13.39 56.55
N GLU A 383 5.20 -12.35 57.38
CA GLU A 383 5.79 -11.03 57.10
C GLU A 383 7.32 -11.03 56.90
N ASN A 384 8.03 -12.08 57.34
CA ASN A 384 9.48 -12.23 57.19
C ASN A 384 9.88 -13.33 56.19
N SER A 385 8.97 -13.75 55.31
CA SER A 385 9.24 -14.79 54.34
C SER A 385 10.34 -14.37 53.36
N SER A 386 11.41 -15.17 53.27
CA SER A 386 12.45 -15.00 52.25
C SER A 386 12.12 -15.84 51.02
N TYR A 387 12.42 -15.28 49.84
CA TYR A 387 12.16 -15.92 48.56
C TYR A 387 13.48 -16.34 47.92
N GLN A 388 13.60 -17.62 47.59
CA GLN A 388 14.75 -18.13 46.86
C GLN A 388 14.34 -18.58 45.46
N PHE A 389 14.67 -17.77 44.45
CA PHE A 389 14.44 -18.09 43.05
C PHE A 389 15.60 -18.88 42.45
N ARG A 390 15.28 -19.84 41.58
CA ARG A 390 16.21 -20.70 40.85
C ARG A 390 15.71 -20.89 39.42
N HIS A 391 16.63 -21.26 38.50
CA HIS A 391 16.38 -21.46 37.07
C HIS A 391 16.14 -20.16 36.28
N ASN A 392 15.09 -20.10 35.45
CA ASN A 392 14.78 -18.94 34.62
C ASN A 392 14.38 -17.75 35.50
N ARG A 393 14.76 -16.54 35.06
CA ARG A 393 14.37 -15.27 35.67
C ARG A 393 14.65 -15.13 37.16
N ALA A 394 15.63 -15.86 37.69
CA ALA A 394 15.94 -15.83 39.12
C ALA A 394 16.45 -14.45 39.55
N LEU A 395 17.36 -13.84 38.77
CA LEU A 395 17.88 -12.49 39.03
C LEU A 395 16.75 -11.45 38.99
N GLU A 396 15.92 -11.50 37.95
CA GLU A 396 14.80 -10.58 37.73
C GLU A 396 13.76 -10.67 38.84
N ASN A 397 13.37 -11.88 39.24
CA ASN A 397 12.39 -12.08 40.30
C ASN A 397 12.95 -11.79 41.70
N THR A 398 14.25 -12.04 41.94
CA THR A 398 14.92 -11.59 43.16
C THR A 398 14.95 -10.07 43.23
N PHE A 399 15.29 -9.38 42.14
CA PHE A 399 15.24 -7.92 42.05
C PHE A 399 13.83 -7.38 42.31
N LEU A 400 12.81 -7.98 41.69
CA LEU A 400 11.40 -7.63 41.90
C LEU A 400 11.01 -7.79 43.37
N THR A 401 11.49 -8.85 44.03
CA THR A 401 11.23 -9.10 45.45
C THR A 401 11.84 -8.03 46.35
N GLN A 402 13.09 -7.66 46.09
CA GLN A 402 13.84 -6.75 46.95
C GLN A 402 13.35 -5.30 46.81
N ASN A 403 13.02 -4.90 45.59
CA ASN A 403 12.78 -3.49 45.28
C ASN A 403 11.32 -3.16 44.98
N PHE A 404 10.53 -4.13 44.54
CA PHE A 404 9.19 -3.88 44.00
C PHE A 404 8.06 -4.48 44.85
N ASP A 405 8.27 -5.58 45.59
CA ASP A 405 7.26 -6.14 46.50
C ASP A 405 6.82 -5.13 47.57
N SER A 406 7.71 -4.26 48.03
CA SER A 406 7.38 -3.17 48.95
C SER A 406 6.45 -2.12 48.30
N ILE A 407 6.70 -1.77 47.04
CA ILE A 407 5.87 -0.85 46.24
C ILE A 407 4.51 -1.49 45.91
N LEU A 408 4.47 -2.80 45.69
CA LEU A 408 3.24 -3.59 45.51
C LEU A 408 2.42 -3.69 46.80
N ASN A 409 3.08 -3.84 47.95
CA ASN A 409 2.47 -3.87 49.28
C ASN A 409 1.95 -2.48 49.72
N VAL A 410 2.45 -1.39 49.13
CA VAL A 410 1.77 -0.10 49.13
C VAL A 410 0.56 -0.21 48.19
N ASN A 411 -0.55 -0.71 48.72
CA ASN A 411 -1.89 -0.99 48.16
C ASN A 411 -2.29 -0.34 46.79
N ALA A 412 -1.60 -0.66 45.70
CA ALA A 412 -1.70 0.01 44.40
C ALA A 412 -2.95 -0.34 43.56
N SER A 413 -4.12 -0.10 44.12
CA SER A 413 -5.32 0.20 43.34
C SER A 413 -5.82 1.60 43.71
N HIS A 414 -6.58 2.24 42.82
CA HIS A 414 -7.38 3.43 43.13
C HIS A 414 -8.23 3.27 44.42
N GLN A 415 -8.55 2.04 44.83
CA GLN A 415 -9.30 1.76 46.06
C GLN A 415 -8.41 1.37 47.26
N GLY A 416 -7.14 1.02 47.05
CA GLY A 416 -6.29 0.42 48.08
C GLY A 416 -5.45 1.45 48.84
N ILE A 417 -4.89 2.44 48.15
CA ILE A 417 -4.08 3.52 48.77
C ILE A 417 -4.98 4.70 49.15
N ILE A 418 -5.92 5.07 48.27
CA ILE A 418 -6.71 6.29 48.45
C ILE A 418 -7.82 6.09 49.49
N MET A 419 -8.41 4.89 49.58
CA MET A 419 -9.51 4.65 50.51
C MET A 419 -9.08 4.73 51.99
N PRO A 420 -7.91 4.20 52.41
CA PRO A 420 -7.34 4.51 53.72
C PRO A 420 -7.17 6.00 53.97
N PHE A 421 -6.67 6.79 52.99
CA PHE A 421 -6.58 8.24 53.14
C PHE A 421 -7.95 8.93 53.24
N ILE A 422 -8.95 8.48 52.50
CA ILE A 422 -10.33 8.98 52.65
C ILE A 422 -10.87 8.66 54.03
N LEU A 423 -10.66 7.43 54.53
CA LEU A 423 -11.11 7.00 55.85
C LEU A 423 -10.39 7.78 56.96
N GLU A 424 -9.08 8.00 56.84
CA GLU A 424 -8.29 8.80 57.76
C GLU A 424 -8.69 10.28 57.71
N PHE A 425 -8.96 10.83 56.53
CA PHE A 425 -9.51 12.17 56.37
C PHE A 425 -10.89 12.30 57.03
N GLN A 426 -11.78 11.31 56.85
CA GLN A 426 -13.09 11.26 57.50
C GLN A 426 -12.99 11.21 59.02
N GLN A 427 -11.95 10.56 59.57
CA GLN A 427 -11.77 10.41 61.02
C GLN A 427 -11.02 11.59 61.67
N ASN A 428 -9.92 12.04 61.06
CA ASN A 428 -8.93 12.92 61.69
C ASN A 428 -8.79 14.29 61.03
N LYS A 429 -9.46 14.53 59.89
CA LYS A 429 -9.35 15.77 59.07
C LYS A 429 -7.91 16.16 58.69
N LYS A 430 -6.95 15.24 58.74
CA LYS A 430 -5.58 15.45 58.29
C LYS A 430 -5.43 14.99 56.85
N THR A 431 -4.70 15.77 56.05
CA THR A 431 -4.52 15.60 54.59
C THR A 431 -3.09 15.18 54.21
N THR A 432 -2.30 14.63 55.15
CA THR A 432 -0.89 14.35 54.88
C THR A 432 -0.73 13.05 54.11
N ILE A 433 -0.46 13.18 52.82
CA ILE A 433 -0.02 12.07 51.97
C ILE A 433 1.34 11.59 52.49
N PRO A 434 1.58 10.27 52.63
CA PRO A 434 2.85 9.74 53.10
C PRO A 434 4.00 10.23 52.22
N HIS A 435 5.03 10.78 52.85
CA HIS A 435 6.21 11.31 52.18
C HIS A 435 6.88 10.28 51.24
N ALA A 436 6.84 8.99 51.60
CA ALA A 436 7.35 7.90 50.76
C ALA A 436 6.58 7.77 49.42
N LEU A 437 5.26 7.98 49.44
CA LEU A 437 4.42 7.91 48.24
C LEU A 437 4.70 9.09 47.31
N THR A 438 4.78 10.30 47.88
CA THR A 438 5.13 11.52 47.14
C THR A 438 6.51 11.40 46.51
N ARG A 439 7.50 10.91 47.27
CA ARG A 439 8.86 10.66 46.77
C ARG A 439 8.91 9.63 45.64
N PHE A 440 8.09 8.58 45.73
CA PHE A 440 7.97 7.58 44.66
C PHE A 440 7.37 8.17 43.38
N ILE A 441 6.28 8.93 43.47
CA ILE A 441 5.61 9.54 42.30
C ILE A 441 6.54 10.50 41.54
N PHE A 442 7.32 11.31 42.26
CA PHE A 442 8.21 12.30 41.67
C PHE A 442 9.64 11.83 41.44
N SER A 443 9.97 10.58 41.78
CA SER A 443 11.28 10.02 41.47
C SER A 443 11.53 10.00 39.96
N GLU A 444 12.61 10.63 39.53
CA GLU A 444 13.12 10.56 38.15
C GLU A 444 13.77 9.20 37.88
N GLU A 445 14.39 8.60 38.89
CA GLU A 445 15.06 7.29 38.82
C GLU A 445 14.05 6.16 39.06
N LEU A 446 14.04 5.22 38.12
CA LEU A 446 13.13 4.09 38.05
C LEU A 446 13.69 2.95 38.88
N VAL A 447 13.41 2.93 40.19
CA VAL A 447 13.91 1.86 41.08
C VAL A 447 15.42 1.73 40.95
N ASP A 448 16.20 2.74 41.37
CA ASP A 448 17.68 2.82 41.27
C ASP A 448 18.25 2.21 39.96
N ASP A 449 18.76 3.04 39.04
CA ASP A 449 19.32 2.62 37.72
C ASP A 449 20.36 1.46 37.75
N ASP A 450 20.73 0.96 38.93
CA ASP A 450 21.50 -0.25 39.25
C ASP A 450 20.72 -1.57 39.04
N PHE A 451 20.19 -1.82 37.85
CA PHE A 451 19.80 -3.20 37.49
C PHE A 451 21.03 -4.12 37.57
N PRO A 452 20.94 -5.29 38.22
CA PRO A 452 22.04 -6.24 38.25
C PRO A 452 22.52 -6.63 36.84
N GLU A 453 23.83 -6.78 36.68
CA GLU A 453 24.44 -7.26 35.44
C GLU A 453 23.83 -8.63 35.06
N GLY A 454 23.26 -8.75 33.87
CA GLY A 454 22.60 -9.98 33.39
C GLY A 454 21.06 -9.98 33.41
N VAL A 455 20.40 -8.94 33.94
CA VAL A 455 18.94 -8.75 33.79
C VAL A 455 18.58 -8.55 32.31
N SER A 456 17.44 -9.10 31.86
CA SER A 456 16.98 -8.94 30.48
C SER A 456 16.43 -7.55 30.18
N ALA A 457 16.60 -7.11 28.94
CA ALA A 457 16.07 -5.82 28.47
C ALA A 457 14.52 -5.82 28.42
N HIS A 458 13.92 -7.00 28.21
CA HIS A 458 12.47 -7.22 28.28
C HIS A 458 11.91 -6.98 29.68
N PHE A 459 12.58 -7.50 30.71
CA PHE A 459 12.17 -7.25 32.09
C PHE A 459 12.33 -5.78 32.45
N ARG A 460 13.46 -5.16 32.09
CA ARG A 460 13.70 -3.73 32.30
C ARG A 460 12.58 -2.87 31.71
N ASN A 461 12.29 -3.02 30.42
CA ASN A 461 11.25 -2.23 29.78
C ASN A 461 9.88 -2.49 30.38
N TYR A 462 9.51 -3.75 30.56
CA TYR A 462 8.20 -4.11 31.10
C TYR A 462 8.00 -3.55 32.51
N LEU A 463 9.00 -3.70 33.38
CA LEU A 463 8.97 -3.14 34.74
C LEU A 463 8.92 -1.62 34.68
N THR A 464 9.70 -0.99 33.80
CA THR A 464 9.71 0.46 33.63
C THR A 464 8.36 1.01 33.22
N HIS A 465 7.77 0.44 32.17
CA HIS A 465 6.45 0.81 31.68
C HIS A 465 5.37 0.64 32.75
N GLU A 466 5.34 -0.52 33.41
CA GLU A 466 4.39 -0.80 34.49
C GLU A 466 4.57 0.14 35.69
N THR A 467 5.80 0.49 36.05
CA THR A 467 6.11 1.40 37.17
C THR A 467 5.68 2.84 36.85
N GLU A 468 5.97 3.34 35.64
CA GLU A 468 5.51 4.68 35.23
C GLU A 468 3.98 4.76 35.18
N MET A 469 3.33 3.73 34.64
CA MET A 469 1.87 3.66 34.64
C MET A 469 1.28 3.58 36.05
N LEU A 470 1.97 2.93 37.00
CA LEU A 470 1.62 2.96 38.41
C LEU A 470 1.75 4.38 39.00
N LYS A 471 2.88 5.07 38.80
CA LYS A 471 3.08 6.45 39.27
C LYS A 471 1.97 7.38 38.76
N ILE A 472 1.62 7.28 37.48
CA ILE A 472 0.51 8.04 36.89
C ILE A 472 -0.84 7.68 37.52
N SER A 473 -1.11 6.38 37.70
CA SER A 473 -2.33 5.94 38.38
C SER A 473 -2.45 6.52 39.79
N LEU A 474 -1.35 6.61 40.53
CA LEU A 474 -1.30 7.16 41.89
C LEU A 474 -1.48 8.68 41.88
N ALA A 475 -0.76 9.39 41.01
CA ALA A 475 -0.87 10.84 40.87
C ALA A 475 -2.30 11.28 40.52
N CYS A 476 -2.93 10.65 39.52
CA CYS A 476 -4.33 10.89 39.18
C CYS A 476 -5.27 10.57 40.33
N GLY A 477 -4.98 9.50 41.08
CA GLY A 477 -5.73 9.10 42.26
C GLY A 477 -5.73 10.17 43.35
N ILE A 478 -4.56 10.67 43.70
CA ILE A 478 -4.37 11.75 44.68
C ILE A 478 -5.09 13.03 44.23
N LEU A 479 -4.95 13.43 42.96
CA LEU A 479 -5.66 14.59 42.43
C LEU A 479 -7.19 14.42 42.52
N ASN A 480 -7.70 13.23 42.22
CA ASN A 480 -9.12 12.91 42.36
C ASN A 480 -9.59 12.98 43.82
N PHE A 481 -8.76 12.56 44.77
CA PHE A 481 -9.03 12.74 46.19
C PHE A 481 -9.11 14.22 46.59
N TYR A 482 -8.12 15.03 46.20
CA TYR A 482 -8.15 16.48 46.45
C TYR A 482 -9.35 17.18 45.82
N ARG A 483 -9.77 16.74 44.62
CA ARG A 483 -11.01 17.22 43.97
C ARG A 483 -12.26 16.83 44.75
N TYR A 484 -12.33 15.61 45.28
CA TYR A 484 -13.44 15.14 46.09
C TYR A 484 -13.62 15.97 47.37
N ILE A 485 -12.52 16.30 48.06
CA ILE A 485 -12.57 17.12 49.28
C ILE A 485 -12.71 18.63 49.01
N ASN A 486 -12.47 19.09 47.77
CA ASN A 486 -12.52 20.51 47.39
C ASN A 486 -13.91 21.17 47.57
N ASN A 487 -14.99 20.38 47.68
CA ASN A 487 -16.31 20.87 48.09
C ASN A 487 -16.33 21.44 49.55
N THR A 488 -15.22 21.37 50.30
CA THR A 488 -15.11 21.84 51.69
C THR A 488 -14.20 23.06 51.91
N ASN A 489 -13.52 23.59 50.88
CA ASN A 489 -12.64 24.78 50.96
C ASN A 489 -11.44 24.70 51.95
N ILE A 490 -10.88 23.51 52.20
CA ILE A 490 -9.74 23.32 53.11
C ILE A 490 -8.52 22.82 52.32
N HIS A 491 -7.74 23.72 51.72
CA HIS A 491 -6.40 23.39 51.17
C HIS A 491 -5.35 24.26 51.82
N THR A 492 -4.29 23.64 52.33
CA THR A 492 -3.08 24.35 52.79
C THR A 492 -2.27 24.85 51.59
N PRO A 493 -1.34 25.83 51.76
CA PRO A 493 -0.41 26.22 50.71
C PRO A 493 0.39 25.04 50.14
N ASP A 494 0.83 24.13 51.00
CA ASP A 494 1.57 22.92 50.63
C ASP A 494 0.72 21.96 49.76
N ASP A 495 -0.59 21.85 50.05
CA ASP A 495 -1.51 21.07 49.21
C ASP A 495 -1.64 21.66 47.80
N LYS A 496 -1.63 22.99 47.66
CA LYS A 496 -1.72 23.66 46.34
C LYS A 496 -0.44 23.44 45.52
N GLU A 497 0.72 23.52 46.16
CA GLU A 497 2.01 23.25 45.52
C GLU A 497 2.08 21.79 45.05
N LEU A 498 1.70 20.84 45.91
CA LEU A 498 1.65 19.42 45.55
C LEU A 498 0.69 19.15 44.37
N ILE A 499 -0.51 19.75 44.38
CA ILE A 499 -1.46 19.64 43.26
C ILE A 499 -0.84 20.16 41.97
N GLN A 500 -0.11 21.27 42.00
CA GLN A 500 0.58 21.81 40.83
C GLN A 500 1.64 20.84 40.32
N GLN A 501 2.52 20.35 41.20
CA GLN A 501 3.58 19.39 40.86
C GLN A 501 2.99 18.10 40.25
N LEU A 502 1.89 17.57 40.81
CA LEU A 502 1.20 16.39 40.28
C LEU A 502 0.64 16.63 38.87
N ASN A 503 0.06 17.80 38.62
CA ASN A 503 -0.45 18.16 37.29
C ASN A 503 0.69 18.29 36.26
N GLU A 504 1.81 18.90 36.65
CA GLU A 504 3.01 19.00 35.81
C GLU A 504 3.57 17.61 35.50
N ARG A 505 3.66 16.72 36.49
CA ARG A 505 4.11 15.33 36.29
C ARG A 505 3.20 14.56 35.32
N ILE A 506 1.88 14.68 35.46
CA ILE A 506 0.92 14.01 34.56
C ILE A 506 1.00 14.60 33.15
N ALA A 507 1.29 15.89 32.99
CA ALA A 507 1.43 16.51 31.67
C ALA A 507 2.69 16.08 30.91
N GLN A 508 3.74 15.66 31.62
CA GLN A 508 5.02 15.24 31.04
C GLN A 508 5.05 13.79 30.53
N VAL A 509 4.07 12.97 30.90
CA VAL A 509 4.06 11.54 30.55
C VAL A 509 3.03 11.27 29.47
N ASN A 510 3.45 10.59 28.40
CA ASN A 510 2.55 10.04 27.39
C ASN A 510 2.19 8.59 27.77
N PRO A 511 0.96 8.31 28.23
CA PRO A 511 0.61 6.96 28.66
C PRO A 511 0.65 5.92 27.53
N SER A 512 0.52 6.37 26.27
CA SER A 512 0.53 5.46 25.11
C SER A 512 1.90 4.82 24.91
N GLU A 513 2.99 5.51 25.29
CA GLU A 513 4.37 5.04 25.16
C GLU A 513 4.75 4.02 26.24
N HIS A 514 4.09 4.07 27.39
CA HIS A 514 4.35 3.19 28.53
C HIS A 514 3.28 2.10 28.70
N TYR A 515 2.39 1.94 27.73
CA TYR A 515 1.26 1.03 27.87
C TYR A 515 1.62 -0.40 27.46
N GLU A 516 1.65 -1.31 28.43
CA GLU A 516 1.76 -2.75 28.22
C GLU A 516 0.37 -3.40 28.09
N GLU A 517 0.11 -4.09 26.96
CA GLU A 517 -1.21 -4.71 26.67
C GLU A 517 -1.61 -5.75 27.71
N TYR A 518 -0.63 -6.53 28.19
CA TYR A 518 -0.80 -7.57 29.21
C TYR A 518 -0.33 -7.07 30.59
N GLY A 519 -0.01 -5.79 30.70
CA GLY A 519 0.36 -5.09 31.92
C GLY A 519 -0.83 -4.84 32.84
N TYR A 520 -0.61 -4.91 34.14
CA TYR A 520 -1.63 -4.63 35.15
C TYR A 520 -1.74 -3.13 35.41
N PHE A 521 -0.62 -2.48 35.70
CA PHE A 521 -0.56 -1.08 36.04
C PHE A 521 -0.84 -0.21 34.82
N SER A 522 -0.42 -0.63 33.64
CA SER A 522 -0.77 -0.02 32.36
C SER A 522 -2.28 0.18 32.21
N ARG A 523 -3.06 -0.84 32.57
CA ARG A 523 -4.54 -0.79 32.48
C ARG A 523 -5.15 0.20 33.46
N ASN A 524 -4.67 0.23 34.70
CA ASN A 524 -5.18 1.13 35.73
C ASN A 524 -4.75 2.57 35.47
N GLY A 525 -3.49 2.77 35.10
CA GLY A 525 -2.91 4.08 34.84
C GLY A 525 -3.53 4.77 33.64
N VAL A 526 -3.76 4.06 32.52
CA VAL A 526 -4.43 4.66 31.35
C VAL A 526 -5.88 5.05 31.69
N SER A 527 -6.63 4.19 32.37
CA SER A 527 -8.00 4.51 32.77
C SER A 527 -8.05 5.68 33.77
N ALA A 528 -7.10 5.75 34.71
CA ALA A 528 -6.99 6.85 35.68
C ALA A 528 -6.62 8.17 34.99
N PHE A 529 -5.66 8.14 34.06
CA PHE A 529 -5.23 9.29 33.27
C PHE A 529 -6.36 9.83 32.39
N ALA A 530 -7.03 8.95 31.64
CA ALA A 530 -8.15 9.33 30.79
C ALA A 530 -9.30 9.96 31.60
N GLY A 531 -9.62 9.36 32.75
CA GLY A 531 -10.60 9.93 33.69
C GLY A 531 -10.18 11.29 34.24
N ASN A 532 -8.89 11.47 34.57
CA ASN A 532 -8.34 12.73 35.06
C ASN A 532 -8.47 13.85 34.01
N LYS A 533 -8.04 13.60 32.77
CA LYS A 533 -8.14 14.57 31.66
C LYS A 533 -9.59 14.90 31.32
N PHE A 534 -10.49 13.91 31.37
CA PHE A 534 -11.91 14.11 31.12
C PHE A 534 -12.53 15.07 32.15
N TYR A 535 -12.19 14.90 33.43
CA TYR A 535 -12.67 15.77 34.50
C TYR A 535 -12.23 17.23 34.33
N ASP A 536 -10.95 17.47 33.99
CA ASP A 536 -10.43 18.83 33.80
C ASP A 536 -11.16 19.59 32.69
N ASN A 537 -11.44 18.91 31.56
CA ASN A 537 -12.21 19.50 30.46
C ASN A 537 -13.69 19.75 30.81
N PHE A 538 -14.33 18.84 31.56
CA PHE A 538 -15.73 19.04 31.98
C PHE A 538 -15.88 20.17 33.01
N ARG A 539 -14.92 20.31 33.92
CA ARG A 539 -14.89 21.42 34.90
C ARG A 539 -14.79 22.78 34.21
N PHE A 540 -13.98 22.88 33.15
CA PHE A 540 -13.87 24.10 32.34
C PHE A 540 -15.20 24.47 31.68
N THR A 541 -15.90 23.47 31.13
CA THR A 541 -17.17 23.67 30.42
C THR A 541 -18.31 24.13 31.35
N TYR A 542 -18.40 23.56 32.56
CA TYR A 542 -19.43 23.94 33.54
C TYR A 542 -19.15 25.28 34.25
N HIS A 543 -17.89 25.73 34.34
CA HIS A 543 -17.60 27.08 34.84
C HIS A 543 -18.11 28.19 33.89
N ILE A 544 -18.27 27.88 32.60
CA ILE A 544 -18.80 28.81 31.58
C ILE A 544 -20.34 28.86 31.60
N SER A 545 -21.01 27.79 32.09
CA SER A 545 -22.46 27.78 32.30
C SER A 545 -22.79 28.10 33.76
N GLU A 546 -23.35 29.28 34.02
CA GLU A 546 -23.73 29.70 35.37
C GLU A 546 -24.53 28.63 36.17
N GLN A 547 -24.09 28.40 37.41
CA GLN A 547 -24.85 27.87 38.54
C GLN A 547 -25.53 26.49 38.42
N LYS A 548 -24.77 25.39 38.22
CA LYS A 548 -25.23 24.05 38.69
C LYS A 548 -24.15 23.31 39.47
N GLN A 549 -24.55 22.79 40.64
CA GLN A 549 -23.71 21.93 41.49
C GLN A 549 -23.26 20.70 40.72
N LEU A 550 -21.93 20.47 40.68
CA LEU A 550 -21.33 19.23 40.20
C LEU A 550 -21.82 18.04 41.04
N PRO A 551 -22.07 16.85 40.46
CA PRO A 551 -22.48 15.69 41.22
C PRO A 551 -21.41 15.33 42.27
N SER A 552 -21.84 15.24 43.53
CA SER A 552 -21.02 14.86 44.67
C SER A 552 -20.70 13.37 44.62
N GLY A 553 -19.61 13.00 43.95
CA GLY A 553 -19.17 11.61 43.86
C GLY A 553 -17.76 11.44 43.35
N TYR A 554 -17.13 10.35 43.78
CA TYR A 554 -15.87 9.86 43.21
C TYR A 554 -16.05 9.57 41.71
N PRO A 555 -15.29 10.21 40.79
CA PRO A 555 -15.37 9.87 39.38
C PRO A 555 -14.83 8.44 39.18
N LYS A 556 -15.72 7.46 39.07
CA LYS A 556 -15.38 6.08 38.65
C LYS A 556 -15.26 6.06 37.11
N GLY A 557 -14.15 6.60 36.62
CA GLY A 557 -13.83 6.70 35.21
C GLY A 557 -14.77 7.63 34.43
N ILE A 558 -14.73 7.52 33.11
CA ILE A 558 -15.50 8.35 32.15
C ILE A 558 -17.02 8.11 32.24
N SER A 559 -17.52 7.21 33.10
CA SER A 559 -18.90 6.70 33.09
C SER A 559 -20.01 7.66 33.56
N THR A 560 -19.71 8.93 33.85
CA THR A 560 -20.70 9.91 34.33
C THR A 560 -21.43 10.59 33.16
N SER A 561 -22.54 9.98 32.72
CA SER A 561 -23.66 10.59 31.97
C SER A 561 -23.42 11.42 30.70
N ALA A 562 -22.19 11.57 30.20
CA ALA A 562 -21.94 12.29 28.94
C ALA A 562 -22.15 11.39 27.71
N ASP A 563 -22.28 12.03 26.55
CA ASP A 563 -22.44 11.36 25.27
C ASP A 563 -21.23 10.44 24.98
N ILE A 564 -21.47 9.14 24.81
CA ILE A 564 -20.43 8.13 24.49
C ILE A 564 -19.60 8.50 23.25
N LEU A 565 -20.18 9.19 22.26
CA LEU A 565 -19.43 9.69 21.10
C LEU A 565 -18.50 10.82 21.50
N GLN A 566 -18.96 11.75 22.34
CA GLN A 566 -18.13 12.84 22.84
C GLN A 566 -17.00 12.29 23.71
N GLN A 567 -17.27 11.29 24.53
CA GLN A 567 -16.27 10.58 25.34
C GLN A 567 -15.26 9.85 24.47
N SER A 568 -15.71 9.18 23.41
CA SER A 568 -14.85 8.50 22.45
C SER A 568 -13.96 9.48 21.68
N SER A 569 -14.53 10.59 21.19
CA SER A 569 -13.77 11.67 20.55
C SER A 569 -12.78 12.31 21.51
N PHE A 570 -13.14 12.45 22.78
CA PHE A 570 -12.24 12.98 23.80
C PHE A 570 -11.04 12.07 24.04
N LEU A 571 -11.24 10.74 24.07
CA LEU A 571 -10.15 9.77 24.21
C LEU A 571 -9.10 9.86 23.10
N ASN A 572 -9.47 10.35 21.91
CA ASN A 572 -8.53 10.58 20.81
C ASN A 572 -7.53 11.72 21.08
N LEU A 573 -7.81 12.60 22.05
CA LEU A 573 -6.92 13.73 22.36
C LEU A 573 -5.69 13.29 23.18
N PRO A 574 -5.84 12.53 24.29
CA PRO A 574 -4.71 12.23 25.14
C PRO A 574 -4.16 10.80 24.99
N LEU A 575 -4.74 9.95 24.13
CA LEU A 575 -4.32 8.56 23.95
C LEU A 575 -4.20 8.18 22.47
N ALA A 576 -3.28 7.28 22.18
CA ALA A 576 -3.10 6.63 20.89
C ALA A 576 -2.89 5.11 21.07
N GLY A 577 -2.74 4.39 19.96
CA GLY A 577 -2.32 3.00 19.99
C GLY A 577 -3.30 2.02 20.65
N SER A 578 -2.75 0.96 21.23
CA SER A 578 -3.49 -0.07 21.96
C SER A 578 -4.18 0.47 23.22
N ALA A 579 -3.60 1.50 23.87
CA ALA A 579 -4.17 2.18 25.04
C ALA A 579 -5.53 2.85 24.70
N LEU A 580 -5.57 3.61 23.61
CA LEU A 580 -6.80 4.26 23.11
C LEU A 580 -7.90 3.24 22.82
N ILE A 581 -7.55 2.18 22.10
CA ILE A 581 -8.50 1.14 21.68
C ILE A 581 -9.04 0.39 22.89
N ARG A 582 -8.19 0.08 23.87
CA ARG A 582 -8.64 -0.47 25.14
C ARG A 582 -9.65 0.44 25.83
N GLU A 583 -9.35 1.73 25.99
CA GLU A 583 -10.26 2.66 26.68
C GLU A 583 -11.58 2.82 25.94
N LYS A 584 -11.58 2.88 24.60
CA LYS A 584 -12.83 2.88 23.82
C LYS A 584 -13.62 1.58 23.99
N ALA A 585 -12.95 0.43 24.01
CA ALA A 585 -13.61 -0.85 24.27
C ALA A 585 -14.18 -0.92 25.70
N LEU A 586 -13.45 -0.39 26.68
CA LEU A 586 -13.89 -0.30 28.08
C LEU A 586 -15.07 0.67 28.21
N LEU A 587 -15.05 1.80 27.52
CA LEU A 587 -16.13 2.78 27.48
C LEU A 587 -17.45 2.12 27.04
N ILE A 588 -17.42 1.37 25.94
CA ILE A 588 -18.58 0.61 25.45
C ILE A 588 -19.05 -0.38 26.51
N ARG A 589 -18.13 -1.15 27.10
CA ARG A 589 -18.45 -2.21 28.07
C ARG A 589 -18.97 -1.68 29.40
N SER A 590 -18.44 -0.56 29.87
CA SER A 590 -18.74 0.04 31.18
C SER A 590 -20.02 0.85 31.19
N SER A 591 -20.56 1.17 30.01
CA SER A 591 -21.80 1.93 29.92
C SER A 591 -22.94 1.20 30.64
N PRO A 592 -23.66 1.83 31.59
CA PRO A 592 -24.75 1.20 32.33
C PRO A 592 -25.83 0.63 31.39
N HIS A 593 -25.98 1.27 30.24
CA HIS A 593 -26.89 0.91 29.15
C HIS A 593 -26.44 -0.31 28.32
N PHE A 594 -25.17 -0.70 28.41
CA PHE A 594 -24.66 -1.91 27.74
C PHE A 594 -24.95 -3.16 28.57
N ASN A 595 -24.78 -3.08 29.90
CA ASN A 595 -25.10 -4.18 30.81
C ASN A 595 -26.63 -4.34 31.02
N GLN A 596 -27.41 -3.28 30.80
CA GLN A 596 -28.87 -3.34 30.73
C GLN A 596 -29.31 -3.48 29.26
N LYS A 597 -29.27 -4.71 28.75
CA LYS A 597 -30.20 -5.21 27.72
C LYS A 597 -30.54 -4.19 26.60
N ASN A 598 -29.56 -3.94 25.73
CA ASN A 598 -29.67 -3.57 24.30
C ASN A 598 -30.89 -2.74 23.84
N THR A 599 -30.99 -1.49 24.27
CA THR A 599 -31.93 -0.55 23.62
C THR A 599 -31.36 -0.13 22.25
N PRO A 600 -32.11 -0.21 21.14
CA PRO A 600 -31.52 -0.02 19.81
C PRO A 600 -31.00 1.40 19.50
N HIS A 601 -31.46 2.43 20.23
CA HIS A 601 -30.92 3.79 20.17
C HIS A 601 -29.48 3.90 20.72
N LEU A 602 -29.16 3.14 21.77
CA LEU A 602 -27.80 3.08 22.32
C LEU A 602 -26.88 2.30 21.37
N ILE A 603 -27.44 1.30 20.70
CA ILE A 603 -26.77 0.46 19.71
C ILE A 603 -26.31 1.25 18.47
N SER A 604 -27.09 2.22 17.96
CA SER A 604 -26.63 3.11 16.87
C SER A 604 -25.50 4.03 17.32
N LYS A 605 -25.54 4.49 18.57
CA LYS A 605 -24.46 5.28 19.19
C LYS A 605 -23.16 4.50 19.35
N TYR A 606 -23.24 3.22 19.72
CA TYR A 606 -22.06 2.34 19.77
C TYR A 606 -21.52 2.01 18.38
N LYS A 607 -22.36 1.93 17.35
CA LYS A 607 -21.94 1.59 15.98
C LYS A 607 -20.81 2.49 15.50
N LYS A 608 -20.91 3.81 15.70
CA LYS A 608 -19.88 4.76 15.27
C LYS A 608 -18.55 4.52 16.00
N VAL A 609 -18.58 4.29 17.31
CA VAL A 609 -17.36 3.97 18.09
C VAL A 609 -16.78 2.61 17.68
N LEU A 610 -17.63 1.64 17.37
CA LEU A 610 -17.21 0.32 16.89
C LEU A 610 -16.55 0.39 15.51
N ASP A 611 -17.19 1.09 14.57
CA ASP A 611 -16.64 1.35 13.24
C ASP A 611 -15.31 2.11 13.36
N GLU A 612 -15.20 3.05 14.31
CA GLU A 612 -13.96 3.77 14.59
C GLU A 612 -12.87 2.85 15.16
N ILE A 613 -13.16 2.01 16.17
CA ILE A 613 -12.22 1.00 16.69
C ILE A 613 -11.73 0.10 15.55
N ILE A 614 -12.64 -0.39 14.71
CA ILE A 614 -12.32 -1.25 13.56
C ILE A 614 -11.47 -0.50 12.53
N SER A 615 -11.71 0.81 12.34
CA SER A 615 -10.96 1.62 11.37
C SER A 615 -9.55 2.01 11.83
N VAL A 616 -9.33 2.10 13.14
CA VAL A 616 -8.04 2.49 13.74
C VAL A 616 -7.16 1.26 13.98
N SER A 617 -7.77 0.10 14.24
CA SER A 617 -7.07 -1.17 14.50
C SER A 617 -6.89 -2.01 13.25
N ASN A 618 -5.66 -2.40 12.95
CA ASN A 618 -5.35 -3.43 11.96
C ASN A 618 -5.37 -4.86 12.53
N ASP A 619 -5.53 -5.04 13.86
CA ASP A 619 -5.61 -6.37 14.48
C ASP A 619 -6.88 -7.11 14.02
N THR A 620 -6.69 -8.10 13.16
CA THR A 620 -7.77 -8.93 12.62
C THR A 620 -8.48 -9.78 13.67
N LEU A 621 -7.78 -10.24 14.72
CA LEU A 621 -8.36 -11.03 15.80
C LEU A 621 -9.22 -10.14 16.68
N LEU A 622 -8.72 -8.95 17.03
CA LEU A 622 -9.49 -7.95 17.76
C LEU A 622 -10.72 -7.53 16.95
N ASN A 623 -10.55 -7.15 15.69
CA ASN A 623 -11.66 -6.71 14.83
C ASN A 623 -12.70 -7.82 14.67
N ARG A 624 -12.26 -9.08 14.55
CA ARG A 624 -13.17 -10.24 14.53
C ARG A 624 -13.89 -10.40 15.85
N LYS A 625 -13.19 -10.41 16.99
CA LYS A 625 -13.79 -10.60 18.32
C LYS A 625 -14.73 -9.46 18.69
N THR A 626 -14.38 -8.22 18.35
CA THR A 626 -15.26 -7.06 18.42
C THR A 626 -16.48 -7.31 17.53
N THR A 627 -16.31 -7.60 16.24
CA THR A 627 -17.43 -7.87 15.32
C THR A 627 -18.34 -9.01 15.78
N GLU A 628 -17.78 -10.09 16.32
CA GLU A 628 -18.52 -11.25 16.85
C GLU A 628 -19.31 -10.91 18.10
N ASN A 629 -18.69 -10.21 19.07
CA ASN A 629 -19.37 -9.74 20.28
C ASN A 629 -20.54 -8.78 19.96
N PHE A 630 -20.51 -8.10 18.81
CA PHE A 630 -21.53 -7.15 18.37
C PHE A 630 -22.35 -7.64 17.15
N LYS A 631 -22.30 -8.94 16.81
CA LYS A 631 -22.93 -9.50 15.61
C LYS A 631 -24.47 -9.40 15.62
N SER A 632 -25.09 -9.73 16.75
CA SER A 632 -26.55 -9.62 16.95
C SER A 632 -27.02 -8.17 16.82
N THR A 633 -26.26 -7.25 17.39
CA THR A 633 -26.44 -5.80 17.33
C THR A 633 -26.36 -5.28 15.88
N LYS A 634 -25.39 -5.73 15.08
CA LYS A 634 -25.25 -5.33 13.66
C LYS A 634 -26.42 -5.78 12.78
N GLN A 635 -26.93 -7.00 13.00
CA GLN A 635 -28.11 -7.50 12.27
C GLN A 635 -29.38 -6.72 12.64
N LEU A 636 -29.56 -6.37 13.92
CA LEU A 636 -30.64 -5.50 14.38
C LEU A 636 -30.56 -4.09 13.76
N LEU A 637 -29.35 -3.49 13.76
CA LEU A 637 -29.04 -2.16 13.21
C LEU A 637 -29.31 -2.03 11.71
N SER A 638 -29.07 -3.10 10.96
CA SER A 638 -29.24 -3.11 9.50
C SER A 638 -30.71 -3.12 9.06
N GLY A 639 -31.64 -3.36 9.99
CA GLY A 639 -33.04 -3.59 9.68
C GLY A 639 -33.32 -4.89 8.91
N GLU A 640 -32.30 -5.68 8.56
CA GLU A 640 -32.44 -6.90 7.75
C GLU A 640 -33.29 -7.98 8.43
N ILE A 641 -33.19 -8.09 9.76
CA ILE A 641 -34.03 -9.02 10.53
C ILE A 641 -35.50 -8.76 10.24
N PHE A 642 -35.94 -7.49 10.14
CA PHE A 642 -37.34 -7.12 9.95
C PHE A 642 -37.83 -7.28 8.51
N LYS A 643 -36.95 -7.03 7.52
CA LYS A 643 -37.29 -7.19 6.10
C LYS A 643 -37.67 -8.64 5.73
N LYS A 644 -37.26 -9.62 6.54
CA LYS A 644 -37.47 -11.06 6.32
C LYS A 644 -38.63 -11.66 7.14
N GLN A 645 -39.22 -10.91 8.08
CA GLN A 645 -40.30 -11.40 8.93
C GLN A 645 -41.69 -11.23 8.29
N ILE A 646 -42.59 -12.14 8.65
CA ILE A 646 -44.00 -12.15 8.23
C ILE A 646 -44.86 -11.71 9.43
N PHE A 647 -45.81 -10.81 9.18
CA PHE A 647 -46.73 -10.28 10.19
C PHE A 647 -48.17 -10.62 9.80
N LEU A 648 -49.09 -10.56 10.76
CA LEU A 648 -50.53 -10.77 10.54
C LEU A 648 -51.30 -9.45 10.67
N THR A 649 -52.26 -9.23 9.79
CA THR A 649 -53.24 -8.11 9.88
C THR A 649 -54.39 -8.48 10.81
N ALA A 650 -55.22 -7.52 11.24
CA ALA A 650 -56.43 -7.81 12.02
C ALA A 650 -57.43 -8.78 11.33
N SER A 651 -57.38 -8.91 10.00
CA SER A 651 -58.16 -9.89 9.23
C SER A 651 -57.59 -11.31 9.28
N GLY A 652 -56.33 -11.49 9.71
CA GLY A 652 -55.63 -12.78 9.70
C GLY A 652 -54.77 -13.02 8.46
N ASP A 653 -54.65 -12.03 7.57
CA ASP A 653 -53.84 -12.15 6.36
C ASP A 653 -52.35 -11.99 6.68
N THR A 654 -51.50 -12.78 6.02
CA THR A 654 -50.04 -12.64 6.13
C THR A 654 -49.55 -11.49 5.28
N VAL A 655 -48.70 -10.64 5.88
CA VAL A 655 -48.12 -9.47 5.22
C VAL A 655 -46.64 -9.36 5.55
N SER A 656 -45.82 -9.22 4.51
CA SER A 656 -44.39 -8.92 4.65
C SER A 656 -44.17 -7.43 4.91
N MET A 657 -43.19 -7.11 5.75
CA MET A 657 -42.75 -5.73 6.03
C MET A 657 -42.39 -4.95 4.75
N GLN A 658 -41.88 -5.64 3.72
CA GLN A 658 -41.51 -5.03 2.44
C GLN A 658 -42.68 -4.35 1.73
N LYS A 659 -43.93 -4.77 1.99
CA LYS A 659 -45.14 -4.14 1.43
C LYS A 659 -45.31 -2.68 1.88
N PHE A 660 -44.73 -2.33 3.02
CA PHE A 660 -44.92 -1.04 3.66
C PHE A 660 -43.74 -0.07 3.47
N LEU A 661 -42.57 -0.59 3.10
CA LEU A 661 -41.34 0.19 2.91
C LEU A 661 -41.22 0.66 1.43
N GLY A 662 -40.71 1.87 1.19
CA GLY A 662 -40.31 2.31 -0.16
C GLY A 662 -41.35 3.06 -1.03
N LYS A 663 -42.47 3.54 -0.44
CA LYS A 663 -43.47 4.37 -1.14
C LYS A 663 -43.83 5.67 -0.41
N LYS A 664 -43.86 5.61 0.91
CA LYS A 664 -44.08 6.72 1.84
C LYS A 664 -43.05 6.57 2.95
N ALA A 665 -42.66 7.67 3.59
CA ALA A 665 -41.91 7.58 4.83
C ALA A 665 -42.74 6.80 5.86
N CYS A 666 -42.10 5.94 6.64
CA CYS A 666 -42.81 5.02 7.53
C CYS A 666 -42.25 5.06 8.94
N VAL A 667 -43.13 5.19 9.94
CA VAL A 667 -42.77 5.04 11.35
C VAL A 667 -43.35 3.73 11.86
N ILE A 668 -42.49 2.86 12.35
CA ILE A 668 -42.88 1.57 12.92
C ILE A 668 -42.63 1.59 14.41
N CYS A 669 -43.68 1.38 15.19
CA CYS A 669 -43.62 1.24 16.64
C CYS A 669 -43.77 -0.24 17.02
N PHE A 670 -42.78 -0.81 17.68
CA PHE A 670 -42.81 -2.13 18.27
C PHE A 670 -43.22 -2.02 19.73
N THR A 671 -44.17 -2.82 20.19
CA THR A 671 -44.63 -2.81 21.57
C THR A 671 -44.95 -4.23 22.02
N SER A 672 -44.58 -4.57 23.25
CA SER A 672 -45.05 -5.79 23.93
C SER A 672 -46.00 -5.46 25.08
N SER A 673 -46.40 -4.18 25.21
CA SER A 673 -47.29 -3.69 26.27
C SER A 673 -48.75 -3.89 25.93
N GLU A 674 -49.54 -4.12 26.97
CA GLU A 674 -51.01 -4.22 26.93
C GLU A 674 -51.66 -2.84 26.71
N ASN A 675 -50.98 -1.77 27.14
CA ASN A 675 -51.44 -0.39 26.98
C ASN A 675 -50.44 0.42 26.16
N TYR A 676 -50.61 0.39 24.84
CA TYR A 676 -49.83 1.16 23.87
C TYR A 676 -50.61 2.38 23.35
N SER A 677 -51.56 2.88 24.14
CA SER A 677 -52.38 4.05 23.78
C SER A 677 -51.55 5.33 23.67
N TYR A 678 -50.47 5.45 24.46
CA TYR A 678 -49.53 6.57 24.41
C TYR A 678 -48.80 6.69 23.05
N PRO A 679 -48.07 5.67 22.56
CA PRO A 679 -47.46 5.75 21.24
C PRO A 679 -48.50 5.78 20.12
N GLN A 680 -49.66 5.13 20.28
CA GLN A 680 -50.74 5.19 19.28
C GLN A 680 -51.26 6.61 19.09
N TYR A 681 -51.63 7.31 20.17
CA TYR A 681 -52.17 8.67 20.10
C TYR A 681 -51.17 9.62 19.41
N ARG A 682 -49.88 9.49 19.74
CA ARG A 682 -48.84 10.31 19.11
C ARG A 682 -48.67 9.97 17.62
N LEU A 683 -48.67 8.70 17.26
CA LEU A 683 -48.59 8.28 15.86
C LEU A 683 -49.78 8.77 15.04
N ASP A 684 -51.00 8.67 15.59
CA ASP A 684 -52.22 9.15 14.94
C ASP A 684 -52.12 10.67 14.69
N GLN A 685 -51.70 11.48 15.69
CA GLN A 685 -51.44 12.92 15.53
C GLN A 685 -50.42 13.24 14.44
N ILE A 686 -49.34 12.47 14.36
CA ILE A 686 -48.26 12.70 13.39
C ILE A 686 -48.73 12.32 11.99
N THR A 687 -49.51 11.26 11.82
CA THR A 687 -50.10 10.91 10.51
C THR A 687 -51.12 11.94 10.03
N ASP A 688 -51.83 12.61 10.95
CA ASP A 688 -52.71 13.73 10.60
C ASP A 688 -51.90 14.97 10.20
N LYS A 689 -50.76 15.22 10.87
CA LYS A 689 -49.84 16.33 10.56
C LYS A 689 -49.09 16.14 9.24
N TYR A 690 -48.69 14.92 8.90
CA TYR A 690 -47.90 14.59 7.72
C TYR A 690 -48.63 13.58 6.81
N SER A 691 -49.34 14.07 5.79
CA SER A 691 -50.16 13.26 4.86
C SER A 691 -49.38 12.22 4.05
N ASP A 692 -48.06 12.39 3.94
CA ASP A 692 -47.14 11.50 3.23
C ASP A 692 -46.38 10.52 4.16
N LEU A 693 -46.81 10.42 5.42
CA LEU A 693 -46.27 9.49 6.41
C LEU A 693 -47.21 8.30 6.63
N LYS A 694 -46.64 7.11 6.86
CA LYS A 694 -47.38 5.91 7.26
C LYS A 694 -46.93 5.44 8.64
N ALA A 695 -47.84 5.41 9.62
CA ALA A 695 -47.57 4.83 10.93
C ALA A 695 -48.00 3.35 10.99
N ILE A 696 -47.17 2.53 11.63
CA ILE A 696 -47.41 1.09 11.84
C ILE A 696 -47.12 0.76 13.29
N ILE A 697 -48.00 -0.02 13.92
CA ILE A 697 -47.80 -0.54 15.27
C ILE A 697 -47.73 -2.07 15.18
N ILE A 698 -46.64 -2.63 15.69
CA ILE A 698 -46.38 -4.08 15.72
C ILE A 698 -46.40 -4.54 17.17
N ASN A 699 -47.26 -5.52 17.46
CA ASN A 699 -47.38 -6.12 18.79
C ASN A 699 -47.13 -7.64 18.72
N ASP A 700 -46.45 -8.22 19.72
CA ASP A 700 -46.25 -9.68 19.84
C ASP A 700 -47.33 -10.39 20.67
N GLY A 701 -48.32 -9.64 21.16
CA GLY A 701 -49.52 -10.18 21.77
C GLY A 701 -49.26 -10.94 23.04
N LYS A 702 -48.78 -10.26 24.09
CA LYS A 702 -48.59 -10.87 25.42
C LYS A 702 -49.83 -11.65 25.92
N LEU A 703 -51.04 -11.22 25.55
CA LEU A 703 -52.34 -11.82 25.90
C LEU A 703 -52.93 -12.74 24.81
N GLY A 704 -52.20 -12.98 23.72
CA GLY A 704 -52.64 -13.81 22.61
C GLY A 704 -53.33 -13.05 21.47
N TRP A 705 -53.53 -13.75 20.36
CA TRP A 705 -54.08 -13.23 19.11
C TRP A 705 -55.50 -12.66 19.25
N ASP A 706 -56.39 -13.38 19.93
CA ASP A 706 -57.81 -13.02 20.01
C ASP A 706 -58.03 -11.71 20.77
N VAL A 707 -57.30 -11.52 21.89
CA VAL A 707 -57.37 -10.29 22.69
C VAL A 707 -56.86 -9.08 21.91
N TRP A 708 -55.74 -9.23 21.19
CA TRP A 708 -55.22 -8.15 20.35
C TRP A 708 -56.18 -7.79 19.19
N LYS A 709 -56.79 -8.81 18.57
CA LYS A 709 -57.76 -8.62 17.47
C LYS A 709 -59.02 -7.87 17.93
N GLU A 710 -59.47 -8.10 19.16
CA GLU A 710 -60.60 -7.36 19.74
C GLU A 710 -60.23 -5.91 20.08
N GLN A 711 -59.05 -5.70 20.67
CA GLN A 711 -58.56 -4.36 21.02
C GLN A 711 -58.30 -3.47 19.81
N THR A 712 -57.86 -4.04 18.68
CA THR A 712 -57.63 -3.27 17.45
C THR A 712 -58.93 -2.85 16.76
N LYS A 713 -60.03 -3.61 16.91
CA LYS A 713 -61.35 -3.24 16.37
C LYS A 713 -62.00 -2.06 17.11
N THR A 714 -61.76 -1.94 18.40
CA THR A 714 -62.35 -0.88 19.25
C THR A 714 -61.56 0.44 19.18
N ARG A 715 -60.34 0.42 18.65
CA ARG A 715 -59.45 1.58 18.52
C ARG A 715 -59.61 2.21 17.13
N ASN A 716 -60.25 3.37 17.05
CA ASN A 716 -60.36 4.16 15.81
C ASN A 716 -59.02 4.87 15.51
N SER A 717 -58.04 4.14 14.98
CA SER A 717 -56.65 4.58 14.77
C SER A 717 -56.35 4.74 13.29
N THR A 718 -55.59 5.77 12.93
CA THR A 718 -55.07 5.98 11.57
C THR A 718 -53.80 5.17 11.31
N ALA A 719 -53.11 4.73 12.37
CA ALA A 719 -51.98 3.81 12.28
C ALA A 719 -52.40 2.37 11.90
N THR A 720 -51.58 1.69 11.09
CA THR A 720 -51.80 0.27 10.72
C THR A 720 -51.34 -0.65 11.84
N HIS A 721 -52.22 -1.51 12.37
CA HIS A 721 -51.88 -2.47 13.42
C HIS A 721 -51.52 -3.83 12.81
N LEU A 722 -50.36 -4.37 13.22
CA LEU A 722 -49.84 -5.67 12.81
C LEU A 722 -49.48 -6.52 14.04
N PHE A 723 -49.62 -7.83 13.89
CA PHE A 723 -49.28 -8.81 14.91
C PHE A 723 -48.04 -9.59 14.48
N TYR A 724 -47.04 -9.68 15.35
CA TYR A 724 -45.86 -10.50 15.14
C TYR A 724 -46.12 -11.91 15.67
N PHE A 725 -46.04 -12.90 14.77
CA PHE A 725 -46.26 -14.30 15.10
C PHE A 725 -45.00 -15.10 14.75
N ASP A 726 -44.16 -15.37 15.77
CA ASP A 726 -43.02 -16.28 15.67
C ASP A 726 -43.09 -17.30 16.81
N GLN A 727 -43.01 -18.58 16.47
CA GLN A 727 -43.13 -19.68 17.43
C GLN A 727 -41.89 -19.82 18.33
N LYS A 728 -40.76 -19.17 18.00
CA LYS A 728 -39.48 -19.36 18.70
C LYS A 728 -38.99 -18.14 19.48
N THR A 729 -39.46 -16.93 19.21
CA THR A 729 -38.87 -15.72 19.82
C THR A 729 -39.91 -14.60 19.99
N LYS A 730 -39.97 -13.95 21.16
CA LYS A 730 -40.87 -12.79 21.40
C LYS A 730 -40.20 -11.45 21.01
N LEU A 731 -40.97 -10.41 20.69
CA LEU A 731 -40.41 -9.06 20.44
C LEU A 731 -39.65 -8.54 21.66
N SER A 732 -40.19 -8.78 22.85
CA SER A 732 -39.51 -8.46 24.12
C SER A 732 -38.13 -9.13 24.27
N GLN A 733 -37.92 -10.31 23.67
CA GLN A 733 -36.63 -11.00 23.66
C GLN A 733 -35.69 -10.48 22.57
N LEU A 734 -36.23 -10.06 21.42
CA LEU A 734 -35.46 -9.47 20.32
C LEU A 734 -34.92 -8.07 20.66
N PHE A 735 -35.70 -7.27 21.39
CA PHE A 735 -35.43 -5.86 21.61
C PHE A 735 -35.13 -5.47 23.06
N SER A 736 -35.24 -6.43 24.00
CA SER A 736 -34.91 -6.21 25.41
C SER A 736 -35.53 -4.93 26.01
N VAL A 737 -36.76 -4.62 25.59
CA VAL A 737 -37.48 -3.38 25.83
C VAL A 737 -37.88 -3.27 27.30
N TYR A 738 -37.04 -2.68 28.13
CA TYR A 738 -37.36 -2.24 29.48
C TYR A 738 -36.53 -0.99 29.81
N PRO A 739 -37.12 0.12 30.32
CA PRO A 739 -38.50 0.26 30.81
C PRO A 739 -39.47 0.97 29.86
N SER A 740 -39.02 1.49 28.71
CA SER A 740 -39.90 2.14 27.75
C SER A 740 -40.71 1.09 26.99
N ASN A 741 -41.97 0.86 27.35
CA ASN A 741 -42.90 -0.16 26.83
C ASN A 741 -43.09 -0.27 25.30
N TYR A 742 -42.34 0.49 24.51
CA TYR A 742 -42.40 0.57 23.06
C TYR A 742 -41.07 1.07 22.48
N PHE A 743 -40.84 0.83 21.20
CA PHE A 743 -39.64 1.23 20.47
C PHE A 743 -39.99 1.63 19.03
N LEU A 744 -39.45 2.75 18.53
CA LEU A 744 -39.81 3.29 17.22
C LEU A 744 -38.63 3.27 16.24
N MET A 745 -38.95 2.95 14.99
CA MET A 745 -38.07 3.02 13.84
C MET A 745 -38.66 3.96 12.80
N VAL A 746 -37.86 4.90 12.30
CA VAL A 746 -38.25 5.81 11.21
C VAL A 746 -37.54 5.36 9.94
N PHE A 747 -38.31 5.13 8.88
CA PHE A 747 -37.84 4.77 7.55
C PHE A 747 -38.15 5.90 6.58
N ASP A 748 -37.21 6.15 5.66
CA ASP A 748 -37.37 7.12 4.60
C ASP A 748 -38.32 6.61 3.49
N ARG A 749 -38.51 7.44 2.47
CA ARG A 749 -39.31 7.08 1.29
C ARG A 749 -38.71 5.95 0.44
N ASN A 750 -37.45 5.59 0.65
CA ASN A 750 -36.74 4.52 -0.06
C ASN A 750 -36.80 3.17 0.68
N GLY A 751 -37.31 3.15 1.90
CA GLY A 751 -37.33 1.97 2.76
C GLY A 751 -35.99 1.70 3.47
N ASP A 752 -35.14 2.73 3.52
CA ASP A 752 -33.92 2.74 4.33
C ASP A 752 -34.24 3.31 5.70
N LEU A 753 -33.60 2.74 6.72
CA LEU A 753 -33.78 3.19 8.10
C LEU A 753 -33.07 4.54 8.27
N VAL A 754 -33.80 5.55 8.75
CA VAL A 754 -33.27 6.88 9.06
C VAL A 754 -32.72 6.92 10.47
N GLU A 755 -33.54 6.56 11.47
CA GLU A 755 -33.14 6.59 12.88
C GLU A 755 -34.09 5.79 13.79
N TYR A 756 -33.67 5.62 15.04
CA TYR A 756 -34.39 4.97 16.13
C TYR A 756 -34.79 5.93 17.24
N ALA A 757 -35.96 5.73 17.85
CA ALA A 757 -36.40 6.49 19.02
C ALA A 757 -37.02 5.61 20.10
N ALA A 758 -36.73 5.94 21.36
CA ALA A 758 -37.37 5.32 22.52
C ALA A 758 -38.67 6.05 22.93
N ASP A 759 -38.84 7.30 22.48
CA ASP A 759 -39.98 8.15 22.80
C ASP A 759 -40.67 8.66 21.50
N PRO A 760 -41.98 8.40 21.32
CA PRO A 760 -42.81 8.92 20.25
C PRO A 760 -42.80 10.45 20.08
N TYR A 761 -42.38 11.22 21.09
CA TYR A 761 -42.28 12.68 20.98
C TYR A 761 -40.90 13.17 20.50
N GLN A 762 -39.91 12.29 20.40
CA GLN A 762 -38.56 12.63 19.90
C GLN A 762 -38.40 12.43 18.39
N ILE A 763 -39.43 11.95 17.69
CA ILE A 763 -39.33 11.54 16.28
C ILE A 763 -39.58 12.65 15.27
N ASP A 764 -40.08 13.83 15.67
CA ASP A 764 -40.43 14.90 14.73
C ASP A 764 -39.25 15.29 13.83
N HIS A 765 -38.07 15.51 14.43
CA HIS A 765 -36.85 15.83 13.68
C HIS A 765 -36.44 14.70 12.71
N TYR A 766 -36.59 13.43 13.12
CA TYR A 766 -36.25 12.29 12.27
C TYR A 766 -37.25 12.08 11.13
N ILE A 767 -38.52 12.42 11.36
CA ILE A 767 -39.57 12.39 10.33
C ILE A 767 -39.32 13.50 9.31
N GLU A 768 -39.02 14.71 9.75
CA GLU A 768 -38.65 15.82 8.86
C GLU A 768 -37.44 15.43 8.00
N LYS A 769 -36.38 14.89 8.63
CA LYS A 769 -35.22 14.35 7.91
C LYS A 769 -35.58 13.21 6.94
N ALA A 770 -36.53 12.35 7.29
CA ALA A 770 -36.99 11.25 6.43
C ALA A 770 -37.82 11.75 5.22
N LEU A 771 -38.51 12.88 5.38
CA LEU A 771 -39.34 13.52 4.35
C LEU A 771 -38.53 14.47 3.45
N GLU A 772 -37.47 15.08 3.97
CA GLU A 772 -36.53 15.95 3.25
C GLU A 772 -35.56 15.17 2.36
N GLN A 773 -35.31 13.89 2.67
CA GLN A 773 -34.47 13.06 1.82
C GLN A 773 -35.06 12.95 0.42
N PRO A 774 -34.30 13.31 -0.64
CA PRO A 774 -34.77 13.12 -1.99
C PRO A 774 -35.04 11.64 -2.20
N LEU A 775 -36.15 11.31 -2.88
CA LEU A 775 -36.38 9.96 -3.37
C LEU A 775 -35.09 9.52 -4.06
N LYS A 776 -34.46 8.44 -3.58
CA LYS A 776 -33.36 7.82 -4.32
C LYS A 776 -33.96 7.54 -5.69
N GLN A 777 -33.54 8.31 -6.69
CA GLN A 777 -33.75 7.91 -8.06
C GLN A 777 -33.18 6.52 -8.11
N LYS A 778 -34.08 5.53 -8.24
CA LYS A 778 -33.82 4.11 -8.17
C LYS A 778 -32.45 3.89 -8.79
N GLU A 779 -31.42 3.71 -7.95
CA GLU A 779 -30.07 3.53 -8.47
C GLU A 779 -30.24 2.39 -9.46
N PRO A 780 -29.89 2.61 -10.73
CA PRO A 780 -30.16 1.61 -11.74
C PRO A 780 -29.58 0.31 -11.20
N SER A 781 -30.45 -0.70 -11.05
CA SER A 781 -30.07 -2.08 -10.75
C SER A 781 -28.71 -2.36 -11.34
N LYS A 782 -27.81 -3.10 -10.67
CA LYS A 782 -26.48 -3.40 -11.22
C LYS A 782 -26.57 -3.81 -12.71
N SER A 783 -27.64 -4.48 -13.14
CA SER A 783 -27.95 -4.75 -14.55
C SER A 783 -28.21 -3.52 -15.45
N THR A 784 -28.97 -2.50 -15.03
CA THR A 784 -29.15 -1.25 -15.78
C THR A 784 -27.94 -0.33 -15.68
N LEU A 785 -27.16 -0.37 -14.60
CA LEU A 785 -25.90 0.35 -14.47
C LEU A 785 -24.83 -0.26 -15.39
N PHE A 786 -24.75 -1.60 -15.45
CA PHE A 786 -23.98 -2.29 -16.49
C PHE A 786 -24.50 -1.94 -17.88
N GLY A 787 -25.83 -1.90 -18.11
CA GLY A 787 -26.41 -1.49 -19.38
C GLY A 787 -25.99 -0.08 -19.81
N ILE A 788 -26.00 0.88 -18.88
CA ILE A 788 -25.54 2.26 -19.12
C ILE A 788 -24.02 2.30 -19.32
N ILE A 789 -23.22 1.54 -18.56
CA ILE A 789 -21.77 1.46 -18.76
C ILE A 789 -21.42 0.82 -20.11
N TRP A 790 -22.15 -0.21 -20.54
CA TRP A 790 -21.99 -0.81 -21.87
C TRP A 790 -22.47 0.13 -22.97
N PHE A 791 -23.54 0.91 -22.73
CA PHE A 791 -24.01 1.92 -23.66
C PHE A 791 -23.04 3.11 -23.74
N MET A 792 -22.48 3.57 -22.62
CA MET A 792 -21.46 4.61 -22.55
C MET A 792 -20.14 4.12 -23.14
N GLY A 793 -19.73 2.88 -22.84
CA GLY A 793 -18.57 2.23 -23.43
C GLY A 793 -18.75 2.04 -24.93
N GLY A 794 -19.94 1.65 -25.37
CA GLY A 794 -20.31 1.51 -26.78
C GLY A 794 -20.35 2.85 -27.51
N THR A 795 -20.93 3.89 -26.91
CA THR A 795 -20.97 5.24 -27.50
C THR A 795 -19.59 5.89 -27.49
N MET A 796 -18.77 5.67 -26.45
CA MET A 796 -17.39 6.14 -26.38
C MET A 796 -16.49 5.37 -27.37
N LEU A 797 -16.71 4.07 -27.56
CA LEU A 797 -16.05 3.28 -28.60
C LEU A 797 -16.48 3.74 -30.00
N LEU A 798 -17.77 3.99 -30.22
CA LEU A 798 -18.28 4.54 -31.48
C LEU A 798 -17.73 5.94 -31.74
N ALA A 799 -17.64 6.79 -30.72
CA ALA A 799 -17.04 8.12 -30.82
C ALA A 799 -15.54 8.03 -31.09
N LEU A 800 -14.83 7.08 -30.47
CA LEU A 800 -13.42 6.81 -30.73
C LEU A 800 -13.22 6.31 -32.16
N VAL A 801 -14.03 5.37 -32.63
CA VAL A 801 -13.99 4.85 -34.00
C VAL A 801 -14.34 5.96 -34.99
N ALA A 802 -15.38 6.76 -34.74
CA ALA A 802 -15.73 7.92 -35.56
C ALA A 802 -14.61 8.97 -35.57
N PHE A 803 -13.96 9.22 -34.43
CA PHE A 803 -12.81 10.11 -34.32
C PHE A 803 -11.59 9.57 -35.07
N LEU A 804 -11.32 8.27 -35.00
CA LEU A 804 -10.25 7.62 -35.76
C LEU A 804 -10.52 7.65 -37.26
N ILE A 805 -11.77 7.40 -37.69
CA ILE A 805 -12.20 7.53 -39.09
C ILE A 805 -12.12 8.99 -39.54
N PHE A 806 -12.54 9.94 -38.71
CA PHE A 806 -12.43 11.38 -38.99
C PHE A 806 -10.97 11.81 -39.11
N LYS A 807 -10.10 11.36 -38.20
CA LYS A 807 -8.66 11.61 -38.23
C LYS A 807 -8.00 10.97 -39.46
N ALA A 808 -8.43 9.76 -39.85
CA ALA A 808 -7.98 9.10 -41.07
C ALA A 808 -8.43 9.87 -42.31
N ARG A 809 -9.70 10.29 -42.39
CA ARG A 809 -10.25 11.11 -43.48
C ARG A 809 -9.61 12.50 -43.58
N MET A 810 -9.29 13.11 -42.44
CA MET A 810 -8.56 14.38 -42.41
C MET A 810 -7.13 14.18 -42.90
N ARG A 811 -6.44 13.10 -42.49
CA ARG A 811 -5.11 12.76 -43.00
C ARG A 811 -5.13 12.48 -44.50
N THR A 812 -6.15 11.78 -45.03
CA THR A 812 -6.26 11.56 -46.48
C THR A 812 -6.60 12.85 -47.22
N LYS A 813 -7.47 13.71 -46.68
CA LYS A 813 -7.78 15.02 -47.28
C LYS A 813 -6.55 15.95 -47.30
N LEU A 814 -5.80 16.01 -46.20
CA LEU A 814 -4.52 16.74 -46.13
C LEU A 814 -3.45 16.14 -47.05
N ARG A 815 -3.36 14.81 -47.16
CA ARG A 815 -2.46 14.16 -48.13
C ARG A 815 -2.87 14.49 -49.55
N LYS A 816 -4.16 14.44 -49.88
CA LYS A 816 -4.69 14.79 -51.20
C LYS A 816 -4.44 16.26 -51.54
N GLN A 817 -4.70 17.19 -50.61
CA GLN A 817 -4.38 18.62 -50.78
C GLN A 817 -2.87 18.87 -50.94
N LYS A 818 -2.03 18.18 -50.17
CA LYS A 818 -0.57 18.26 -50.33
C LYS A 818 -0.11 17.67 -51.67
N GLN A 819 -0.72 16.59 -52.13
CA GLN A 819 -0.45 15.98 -53.42
C GLN A 819 -0.92 16.88 -54.57
N GLU A 820 -2.13 17.46 -54.50
CA GLU A 820 -2.66 18.42 -55.48
C GLU A 820 -1.79 19.68 -55.55
N LYS A 821 -1.39 20.25 -54.40
CA LYS A 821 -0.49 21.40 -54.37
C LYS A 821 0.89 21.06 -54.95
N ARG A 822 1.44 19.89 -54.60
CA ARG A 822 2.71 19.42 -55.16
C ARG A 822 2.60 19.13 -56.66
N LEU A 823 1.46 18.63 -57.13
CA LEU A 823 1.19 18.41 -58.56
C LEU A 823 1.12 19.75 -59.31
N GLN A 824 0.44 20.75 -58.76
CA GLN A 824 0.38 22.10 -59.33
C GLN A 824 1.78 22.76 -59.36
N GLU A 825 2.55 22.64 -58.30
CA GLU A 825 3.94 23.13 -58.24
C GLU A 825 4.84 22.41 -59.25
N LEU A 826 4.67 21.10 -59.44
CA LEU A 826 5.39 20.32 -60.45
C LEU A 826 4.97 20.71 -61.87
N GLN A 827 3.67 20.90 -62.14
CA GLN A 827 3.17 21.35 -63.44
C GLN A 827 3.72 22.75 -63.80
N LEU A 828 3.69 23.69 -62.85
CA LEU A 828 4.27 25.02 -63.03
C LEU A 828 5.79 24.98 -63.24
N SER A 829 6.49 24.08 -62.54
CA SER A 829 7.93 23.87 -62.72
C SER A 829 8.26 23.25 -64.08
N ALA A 830 7.48 22.28 -64.55
CA ALA A 830 7.64 21.65 -65.85
C ALA A 830 7.40 22.63 -67.01
N ILE A 831 6.37 23.48 -66.92
CA ILE A 831 6.11 24.55 -67.90
C ILE A 831 7.28 25.55 -67.94
N ARG A 832 7.82 25.94 -66.77
CA ARG A 832 9.00 26.83 -66.70
C ARG A 832 10.26 26.19 -67.26
N ALA A 833 10.46 24.89 -67.07
CA ALA A 833 11.61 24.14 -67.60
C ALA A 833 11.56 23.96 -69.13
N GLN A 834 10.36 23.97 -69.74
CA GLN A 834 10.18 23.88 -71.19
C GLN A 834 10.44 25.20 -71.95
N MET A 835 10.52 26.34 -71.26
CA MET A 835 10.99 27.60 -71.85
C MET A 835 12.51 27.71 -71.67
N ASN A 836 13.30 27.35 -72.68
CA ASN A 836 14.77 27.45 -72.63
C ASN A 836 15.20 28.92 -72.48
N PRO A 837 15.63 29.37 -71.28
CA PRO A 837 15.89 30.79 -71.04
C PRO A 837 17.05 31.30 -71.89
N HIS A 838 18.01 30.44 -72.18
CA HIS A 838 19.18 30.78 -72.99
C HIS A 838 18.79 31.08 -74.45
N PHE A 839 17.90 30.28 -75.06
CA PHE A 839 17.38 30.56 -76.40
C PHE A 839 16.61 31.89 -76.46
N LEU A 840 15.80 32.20 -75.43
CA LEU A 840 15.07 33.46 -75.34
C LEU A 840 16.01 34.67 -75.30
N PHE A 841 17.02 34.65 -74.41
CA PHE A 841 18.01 35.74 -74.32
C PHE A 841 18.80 35.91 -75.62
N ASN A 842 19.21 34.80 -76.23
CA ASN A 842 19.98 34.80 -77.47
C ASN A 842 19.22 35.36 -78.68
N SER A 843 17.93 35.03 -78.77
CA SER A 843 17.06 35.54 -79.82
C SER A 843 16.83 37.05 -79.66
N LEU A 844 16.59 37.52 -78.44
CA LEU A 844 16.44 38.94 -78.15
C LEU A 844 17.71 39.75 -78.45
N ASN A 845 18.89 39.23 -78.07
CA ASN A 845 20.17 39.87 -78.41
C ASN A 845 20.40 39.96 -79.93
N SER A 846 19.90 38.99 -80.70
CA SER A 846 20.04 38.99 -82.17
C SER A 846 19.13 40.04 -82.81
N VAL A 847 17.91 40.22 -82.29
CA VAL A 847 17.05 41.34 -82.66
C VAL A 847 17.73 42.68 -82.34
N GLN A 848 18.32 42.80 -81.15
CA GLN A 848 19.05 44.01 -80.76
C GLN A 848 20.23 44.31 -81.71
N ASN A 849 21.00 43.30 -82.12
CA ASN A 849 22.09 43.44 -83.08
C ASN A 849 21.61 43.88 -84.47
N LEU A 850 20.50 43.31 -84.98
CA LEU A 850 19.92 43.73 -86.27
C LEU A 850 19.42 45.19 -86.23
N ILE A 851 18.82 45.59 -85.11
CA ILE A 851 18.43 46.99 -84.87
C ILE A 851 19.66 47.90 -84.86
N GLN A 852 20.75 47.52 -84.16
CA GLN A 852 21.99 48.30 -84.13
C GLN A 852 22.66 48.42 -85.50
N LYS A 853 22.53 47.42 -86.37
CA LYS A 853 23.02 47.46 -87.76
C LYS A 853 22.10 48.22 -88.72
N ASN A 854 21.07 48.90 -88.23
CA ASN A 854 20.03 49.60 -89.00
C ASN A 854 19.24 48.71 -89.98
N GLN A 855 19.20 47.40 -89.74
CA GLN A 855 18.44 46.42 -90.53
C GLN A 855 17.02 46.24 -89.98
N GLY A 856 16.29 47.35 -89.80
CA GLY A 856 15.02 47.38 -89.04
C GLY A 856 13.93 46.45 -89.59
N ARG A 857 13.87 46.26 -90.92
CA ARG A 857 12.92 45.33 -91.55
C ARG A 857 13.23 43.87 -91.20
N GLU A 858 14.50 43.48 -91.21
CA GLU A 858 14.93 42.11 -90.86
C GLU A 858 14.74 41.84 -89.37
N ALA A 859 15.01 42.84 -88.52
CA ALA A 859 14.72 42.76 -87.08
C ALA A 859 13.22 42.54 -86.81
N HIS A 860 12.34 43.23 -87.54
CA HIS A 860 10.89 43.06 -87.37
C HIS A 860 10.41 41.68 -87.83
N LEU A 861 10.88 41.19 -88.97
CA LEU A 861 10.57 39.84 -89.45
C LEU A 861 11.06 38.77 -88.48
N TYR A 862 12.30 38.91 -87.97
CA TYR A 862 12.85 38.01 -86.96
C TYR A 862 11.98 37.99 -85.69
N LEU A 863 11.56 39.16 -85.20
CA LEU A 863 10.74 39.24 -83.99
C LEU A 863 9.35 38.60 -84.19
N SER A 864 8.75 38.76 -85.37
CA SER A 864 7.47 38.12 -85.72
C SER A 864 7.60 36.59 -85.78
N ASP A 865 8.62 36.09 -86.47
CA ASP A 865 8.89 34.65 -86.59
C ASP A 865 9.22 34.04 -85.21
N PHE A 866 9.98 34.76 -84.38
CA PHE A 866 10.28 34.35 -83.00
C PHE A 866 9.03 34.31 -82.11
N ALA A 867 8.18 35.34 -82.14
CA ALA A 867 6.93 35.34 -81.37
C ALA A 867 5.96 34.24 -81.85
N GLY A 868 5.96 33.96 -83.16
CA GLY A 868 5.24 32.83 -83.75
C GLY A 868 5.71 31.49 -83.17
N LEU A 869 7.01 31.26 -83.18
CA LEU A 869 7.62 30.04 -82.63
C LEU A 869 7.29 29.85 -81.15
N ILE A 870 7.44 30.89 -80.31
CA ILE A 870 7.15 30.78 -78.86
C ILE A 870 5.69 30.44 -78.59
N ARG A 871 4.75 31.06 -79.33
CA ARG A 871 3.33 30.71 -79.20
C ARG A 871 3.07 29.26 -79.60
N LYS A 872 3.70 28.78 -80.67
CA LYS A 872 3.58 27.37 -81.08
C LYS A 872 4.18 26.43 -80.03
N VAL A 873 5.40 26.67 -79.57
CA VAL A 873 6.03 25.85 -78.52
C VAL A 873 5.16 25.77 -77.26
N LEU A 874 4.61 26.89 -76.77
CA LEU A 874 3.73 26.90 -75.59
C LEU A 874 2.39 26.19 -75.80
N LYS A 875 1.82 26.26 -77.01
CA LYS A 875 0.60 25.53 -77.35
C LYS A 875 0.88 24.02 -77.46
N ASN A 876 1.94 23.68 -78.19
CA ASN A 876 2.36 22.33 -78.51
C ASN A 876 2.80 21.56 -77.26
N SER A 877 3.44 22.24 -76.29
CA SER A 877 3.90 21.60 -75.05
C SER A 877 2.78 21.18 -74.10
N GLN A 878 1.55 21.66 -74.32
CA GLN A 878 0.35 21.21 -73.58
C GLN A 878 -0.25 19.93 -74.15
N GLN A 879 0.15 19.52 -75.35
CA GLN A 879 -0.31 18.30 -76.00
C GLN A 879 0.72 17.20 -75.78
N GLU A 880 0.26 15.97 -75.52
CA GLU A 880 1.17 14.82 -75.35
C GLU A 880 1.81 14.43 -76.69
N GLU A 881 1.03 14.47 -77.77
CA GLU A 881 1.42 14.11 -79.14
C GLU A 881 0.92 15.17 -80.13
N LEU A 882 1.65 15.33 -81.24
CA LEU A 882 1.35 16.24 -82.34
C LEU A 882 1.57 15.54 -83.67
N SER A 883 0.93 16.03 -84.72
CA SER A 883 1.23 15.51 -86.06
C SER A 883 2.68 15.80 -86.43
N LEU A 884 3.30 14.88 -87.17
CA LEU A 884 4.67 15.06 -87.67
C LEU A 884 4.79 16.34 -88.52
N ALA A 885 3.73 16.71 -89.25
CA ALA A 885 3.64 17.95 -89.98
C ALA A 885 3.81 19.17 -89.06
N GLU A 886 3.09 19.23 -87.94
CA GLU A 886 3.19 20.33 -86.97
C GLU A 886 4.56 20.37 -86.27
N GLU A 887 5.14 19.21 -85.98
CA GLU A 887 6.46 19.11 -85.37
C GLU A 887 7.56 19.58 -86.35
N LEU A 888 7.52 19.15 -87.61
CA LEU A 888 8.45 19.59 -88.66
C LEU A 888 8.25 21.07 -89.01
N GLU A 889 7.02 21.59 -88.99
CA GLU A 889 6.77 23.01 -89.19
C GLU A 889 7.39 23.84 -88.05
N THR A 890 7.24 23.40 -86.81
CA THR A 890 7.83 24.05 -85.63
C THR A 890 9.36 24.00 -85.69
N LEU A 891 9.92 22.84 -86.07
CA LEU A 891 11.36 22.65 -86.28
C LEU A 891 11.91 23.58 -87.37
N ASN A 892 11.21 23.70 -88.51
CA ASN A 892 11.61 24.59 -89.60
C ASN A 892 11.62 26.05 -89.19
N GLN A 893 10.62 26.49 -88.43
CA GLN A 893 10.59 27.85 -87.89
C GLN A 893 11.78 28.12 -86.95
N TYR A 894 12.12 27.14 -86.10
CA TYR A 894 13.31 27.21 -85.25
C TYR A 894 14.61 27.29 -86.05
N ILE A 895 14.81 26.38 -87.01
CA ILE A 895 16.02 26.33 -87.85
C ILE A 895 16.18 27.61 -88.66
N LYS A 896 15.09 28.16 -89.21
CA LYS A 896 15.13 29.41 -89.98
C LYS A 896 15.59 30.59 -89.13
N LEU A 897 15.16 30.68 -87.86
CA LEU A 897 15.63 31.71 -86.93
C LEU A 897 17.12 31.54 -86.62
N GLU A 898 17.58 30.30 -86.40
CA GLU A 898 19.00 30.05 -86.17
C GLU A 898 19.86 30.30 -87.43
N GLN A 899 19.36 30.01 -88.65
CA GLN A 899 20.06 30.32 -89.90
C GLN A 899 20.27 31.83 -90.13
N LEU A 900 19.36 32.67 -89.63
CA LEU A 900 19.53 34.13 -89.65
C LEU A 900 20.67 34.60 -88.74
N ARG A 901 21.00 33.82 -87.71
CA ARG A 901 22.07 34.13 -86.74
C ARG A 901 23.39 33.50 -87.13
N PHE A 902 23.33 32.30 -87.71
CA PHE A 902 24.45 31.41 -87.91
C PHE A 902 24.29 30.70 -89.26
N ASN A 903 25.23 30.88 -90.19
CA ASN A 903 25.08 30.34 -91.53
C ASN A 903 25.40 28.83 -91.56
N PHE A 904 24.42 28.02 -91.97
CA PHE A 904 24.55 26.59 -92.26
C PHE A 904 23.50 26.16 -93.29
N GLU A 905 23.81 25.13 -94.07
CA GLU A 905 22.87 24.52 -95.00
C GLU A 905 21.95 23.57 -94.24
N PHE A 906 20.66 23.64 -94.53
CA PHE A 906 19.65 22.74 -93.99
C PHE A 906 18.96 21.99 -95.14
N GLU A 907 18.93 20.67 -95.04
CA GLU A 907 18.24 19.80 -95.98
C GLU A 907 17.20 18.98 -95.22
N GLN A 908 15.94 19.07 -95.65
CA GLN A 908 14.86 18.23 -95.14
C GLN A 908 14.38 17.31 -96.26
N VAL A 909 14.38 16.00 -95.99
CA VAL A 909 13.86 14.98 -96.90
C VAL A 909 12.84 14.15 -96.15
N VAL A 910 11.61 14.11 -96.64
CA VAL A 910 10.54 13.28 -96.06
C VAL A 910 10.05 12.35 -97.16
N ASP A 911 9.96 11.07 -96.83
CA ASP A 911 9.42 10.06 -97.73
C ASP A 911 7.97 10.40 -98.13
N GLU A 912 7.68 10.38 -99.44
CA GLU A 912 6.36 10.73 -99.97
C GLU A 912 5.26 9.77 -99.50
N SER A 913 5.63 8.56 -99.06
CA SER A 913 4.67 7.56 -98.56
C SER A 913 4.14 7.85 -97.15
N ILE A 914 4.64 8.88 -96.46
CA ILE A 914 4.25 9.21 -95.07
C ILE A 914 3.17 10.29 -95.07
N ASP A 915 2.02 10.01 -94.45
CA ASP A 915 1.02 11.04 -94.17
C ASP A 915 1.39 11.83 -92.90
N GLN A 916 2.10 12.94 -93.12
CA GLN A 916 2.62 13.79 -92.05
C GLN A 916 1.52 14.41 -91.16
N ASN A 917 0.28 14.54 -91.65
CA ASN A 917 -0.79 15.16 -90.86
C ASN A 917 -1.45 14.19 -89.88
N HIS A 918 -1.39 12.89 -90.15
CA HIS A 918 -1.99 11.85 -89.32
C HIS A 918 -0.97 11.10 -88.48
N PHE A 919 0.29 11.03 -88.91
CA PHE A 919 1.32 10.38 -88.11
C PHE A 919 1.66 11.23 -86.87
N MET A 920 1.37 10.70 -85.69
CA MET A 920 1.56 11.39 -84.42
C MET A 920 2.94 11.09 -83.85
N VAL A 921 3.63 12.15 -83.43
CA VAL A 921 4.91 12.09 -82.72
C VAL A 921 4.80 12.78 -81.37
N PRO A 922 5.60 12.38 -80.37
CA PRO A 922 5.63 13.07 -79.09
C PRO A 922 5.96 14.55 -79.28
N SER A 923 5.20 15.43 -78.63
CA SER A 923 5.34 16.87 -78.85
C SER A 923 6.74 17.38 -78.53
N LEU A 924 7.28 18.26 -79.38
CA LEU A 924 8.58 18.92 -79.20
C LEU A 924 9.78 17.96 -79.09
N ILE A 925 9.70 16.79 -79.71
CA ILE A 925 10.79 15.80 -79.70
C ILE A 925 11.95 16.20 -80.62
N LEU A 926 11.70 16.90 -81.73
CA LEU A 926 12.72 17.19 -82.74
C LEU A 926 13.51 18.47 -82.45
N GLN A 927 12.86 19.50 -81.91
CA GLN A 927 13.50 20.79 -81.66
C GLN A 927 14.75 20.70 -80.75
N PRO A 928 14.74 19.97 -79.62
CA PRO A 928 15.94 19.84 -78.77
C PRO A 928 17.10 19.13 -79.48
N LEU A 929 16.82 18.26 -80.45
CA LEU A 929 17.85 17.58 -81.22
C LEU A 929 18.54 18.56 -82.17
N ALA A 930 17.76 19.41 -82.84
CA ALA A 930 18.30 20.45 -83.71
C ALA A 930 19.08 21.50 -82.92
N GLU A 931 18.60 21.88 -81.72
CA GLU A 931 19.35 22.77 -80.84
C GLU A 931 20.73 22.17 -80.50
N ASN A 932 20.76 20.89 -80.12
CA ASN A 932 22.02 20.20 -79.83
C ASN A 932 22.94 20.11 -81.07
N ALA A 933 22.39 19.76 -82.23
CA ALA A 933 23.14 19.66 -83.48
C ALA A 933 23.76 21.01 -83.88
N ILE A 934 23.02 22.11 -83.77
CA ILE A 934 23.49 23.45 -84.14
C ILE A 934 24.49 23.98 -83.11
N LEU A 935 24.14 24.01 -81.82
CA LEU A 935 24.97 24.61 -80.77
C LEU A 935 26.23 23.81 -80.47
N HIS A 936 26.14 22.47 -80.42
CA HIS A 936 27.26 21.62 -79.99
C HIS A 936 27.98 20.95 -81.15
N GLY A 937 27.27 20.66 -82.25
CA GLY A 937 27.85 20.10 -83.47
C GLY A 937 28.46 21.18 -84.36
N LEU A 938 27.61 22.06 -84.91
CA LEU A 938 27.97 22.95 -86.01
C LEU A 938 28.69 24.23 -85.58
N GLN A 939 28.34 24.83 -84.43
CA GLN A 939 28.89 26.11 -83.98
C GLN A 939 30.42 26.14 -83.92
N HIS A 940 31.03 25.00 -83.55
CA HIS A 940 32.47 24.86 -83.39
C HIS A 940 33.20 24.34 -84.64
N LEU A 941 32.46 23.93 -85.69
CA LEU A 941 33.05 23.47 -86.94
C LEU A 941 33.50 24.68 -87.79
N GLN A 942 34.73 24.65 -88.30
CA GLN A 942 35.19 25.61 -89.31
C GLN A 942 35.00 25.03 -90.71
N GLY A 943 34.34 25.78 -91.61
CA GLY A 943 34.05 25.35 -92.98
C GLY A 943 32.56 25.20 -93.28
N VAL A 944 32.22 24.36 -94.26
CA VAL A 944 30.83 24.10 -94.69
C VAL A 944 30.09 23.32 -93.61
N ARG A 945 28.94 23.86 -93.18
CA ARG A 945 28.12 23.31 -92.10
C ARG A 945 26.79 22.85 -92.67
N LYS A 946 26.40 21.63 -92.35
CA LYS A 946 25.21 20.97 -92.88
C LYS A 946 24.44 20.28 -91.77
N LEU A 947 23.14 20.53 -91.73
CA LEU A 947 22.18 19.78 -90.93
C LEU A 947 21.19 19.11 -91.89
N LYS A 948 21.07 17.80 -91.82
CA LYS A 948 20.11 17.03 -92.60
C LYS A 948 19.08 16.38 -91.68
N VAL A 949 17.80 16.56 -91.98
CA VAL A 949 16.69 15.84 -91.33
C VAL A 949 16.04 14.97 -92.38
N GLU A 950 16.02 13.67 -92.12
CA GLU A 950 15.52 12.67 -93.05
C GLU A 950 14.48 11.79 -92.34
N VAL A 951 13.26 11.76 -92.86
CA VAL A 951 12.16 10.92 -92.36
C VAL A 951 11.91 9.82 -93.38
N LYS A 952 12.08 8.56 -92.95
CA LYS A 952 11.92 7.37 -93.80
C LYS A 952 10.80 6.48 -93.31
N ASN A 953 10.00 5.95 -94.24
CA ASN A 953 9.08 4.88 -93.91
C ASN A 953 9.83 3.53 -94.03
N LEU A 954 9.85 2.75 -92.95
CA LEU A 954 10.45 1.42 -92.88
C LEU A 954 9.39 0.30 -92.82
N GLY A 955 8.20 0.56 -93.36
CA GLY A 955 7.07 -0.36 -93.41
C GLY A 955 6.09 -0.13 -92.27
N THR A 956 6.36 -0.72 -91.10
CA THR A 956 5.49 -0.57 -89.90
C THR A 956 6.05 0.42 -88.89
N MET A 957 7.12 1.12 -89.26
CA MET A 957 7.88 2.02 -88.39
C MET A 957 8.34 3.20 -89.22
N ILE A 958 8.30 4.39 -88.63
CA ILE A 958 8.88 5.59 -89.22
C ILE A 958 10.17 5.93 -88.48
N GLN A 959 11.25 6.10 -89.24
CA GLN A 959 12.55 6.51 -88.71
C GLN A 959 12.82 7.97 -89.06
N ILE A 960 13.12 8.78 -88.04
CA ILE A 960 13.54 10.17 -88.17
C ILE A 960 15.01 10.26 -87.82
N ASN A 961 15.82 10.64 -88.80
CA ASN A 961 17.26 10.80 -88.65
C ASN A 961 17.62 12.29 -88.72
N MET A 962 18.34 12.79 -87.73
CA MET A 962 18.90 14.14 -87.72
C MET A 962 20.42 14.04 -87.69
N GLU A 963 21.07 14.46 -88.77
CA GLU A 963 22.50 14.33 -88.99
C GLU A 963 23.16 15.70 -89.14
N ASP A 964 24.18 15.97 -88.34
CA ASP A 964 25.08 17.10 -88.51
C ASP A 964 26.46 16.65 -88.97
N ASN A 965 27.18 17.50 -89.72
CA ASN A 965 28.58 17.27 -90.09
C ASN A 965 29.59 17.93 -89.14
N GLY A 966 29.17 18.21 -87.90
CA GLY A 966 29.93 18.95 -86.90
C GLY A 966 31.14 18.20 -86.34
N ILE A 967 31.69 18.72 -85.24
CA ILE A 967 32.94 18.21 -84.65
C ILE A 967 32.84 16.78 -84.06
N GLY A 968 31.63 16.21 -83.96
CA GLY A 968 31.36 14.87 -83.40
C GLY A 968 31.32 14.82 -81.87
N LEU A 969 30.72 13.75 -81.33
CA LEU A 969 30.43 13.58 -79.90
C LEU A 969 31.66 13.58 -79.00
N LYS A 970 32.74 12.89 -79.41
CA LYS A 970 33.97 12.80 -78.59
C LYS A 970 34.65 14.16 -78.42
N LYS A 971 34.70 14.99 -79.46
CA LYS A 971 35.32 16.33 -79.39
C LYS A 971 34.41 17.34 -78.71
N SER A 972 33.09 17.29 -78.90
CA SER A 972 32.15 18.17 -78.19
C SER A 972 32.14 17.93 -76.68
N SER A 973 32.38 16.68 -76.24
CA SER A 973 32.48 16.30 -74.82
C SER A 973 33.74 16.84 -74.13
N GLN A 974 34.85 17.01 -74.85
CA GLN A 974 36.13 17.51 -74.32
C GLN A 974 36.18 19.04 -74.17
N ILE A 975 35.27 19.77 -74.85
CA ILE A 975 35.22 21.25 -74.85
C ILE A 975 34.38 21.80 -73.69
N LYS A 976 33.65 20.97 -72.93
CA LYS A 976 32.70 21.43 -71.91
C LYS A 976 33.19 21.23 -70.46
N SER A 977 33.38 22.33 -69.73
CA SER A 977 33.26 22.36 -68.26
C SER A 977 31.85 22.85 -67.88
N ASN A 978 31.06 22.02 -67.21
CA ASN A 978 29.74 22.35 -66.62
C ASN A 978 28.61 22.83 -67.57
N SER A 979 28.16 21.98 -68.50
CA SER A 979 26.79 22.09 -69.03
C SER A 979 26.12 20.72 -69.09
N ASN A 980 25.08 20.53 -68.28
CA ASN A 980 24.36 19.28 -68.09
C ASN A 980 23.69 18.77 -69.38
N GLY A 981 23.96 17.52 -69.78
CA GLY A 981 23.34 16.80 -70.91
C GLY A 981 21.87 16.40 -70.67
N ILE A 982 21.06 17.32 -70.16
CA ILE A 982 19.66 17.08 -69.76
C ILE A 982 18.73 16.95 -70.98
N GLY A 983 19.03 17.62 -72.10
CA GLY A 983 18.13 17.70 -73.25
C GLY A 983 17.94 16.39 -74.03
N LEU A 984 19.00 15.63 -74.28
CA LEU A 984 18.91 14.35 -75.02
C LEU A 984 18.32 13.23 -74.15
N ASN A 985 18.67 13.19 -72.87
CA ASN A 985 18.12 12.21 -71.92
C ASN A 985 16.60 12.35 -71.77
N LEU A 986 16.08 13.58 -71.82
CA LEU A 986 14.63 13.82 -71.74
C LEU A 986 13.89 13.28 -72.98
N ASN A 987 14.50 13.37 -74.16
CA ASN A 987 13.92 12.82 -75.40
C ASN A 987 13.90 11.29 -75.37
N GLU A 988 14.97 10.65 -74.90
CA GLU A 988 15.00 9.19 -74.70
C GLU A 988 13.95 8.74 -73.66
N GLU A 989 13.82 9.45 -72.55
CA GLU A 989 12.84 9.14 -71.50
C GLU A 989 11.39 9.30 -72.01
N ARG A 990 11.10 10.34 -72.81
CA ARG A 990 9.79 10.50 -73.44
C ARG A 990 9.44 9.34 -74.37
N LEU A 991 10.37 8.89 -75.20
CA LEU A 991 10.14 7.76 -76.09
C LEU A 991 9.90 6.46 -75.31
N LYS A 992 10.60 6.26 -74.17
CA LYS A 992 10.33 5.12 -73.27
C LYS A 992 8.93 5.17 -72.67
N LEU A 993 8.47 6.34 -72.22
CA LEU A 993 7.11 6.49 -71.68
C LEU A 993 6.04 6.22 -72.74
N MET A 994 6.28 6.60 -73.99
CA MET A 994 5.38 6.27 -75.11
C MET A 994 5.34 4.76 -75.35
N ALA A 995 6.51 4.08 -75.33
CA ALA A 995 6.58 2.63 -75.44
C ALA A 995 5.82 1.91 -74.32
N GLU A 996 5.89 2.41 -73.08
CA GLU A 996 5.12 1.85 -71.95
C GLU A 996 3.61 2.08 -72.10
N LYS A 997 3.21 3.24 -72.63
CA LYS A 997 1.79 3.65 -72.71
C LYS A 997 1.05 2.97 -73.86
N TYR A 998 1.63 2.96 -75.05
CA TYR A 998 0.95 2.50 -76.26
C TYR A 998 1.43 1.12 -76.73
N GLY A 999 2.58 0.64 -76.22
CA GLY A 999 3.23 -0.56 -76.72
C GLY A 999 3.91 -0.32 -78.07
N GLY A 1000 4.81 -1.22 -78.48
CA GLY A 1000 5.62 -1.05 -79.70
C GLY A 1000 7.06 -0.64 -79.41
N GLN A 1001 7.94 -0.77 -80.41
CA GLN A 1001 9.38 -0.54 -80.24
C GLN A 1001 9.78 0.90 -80.59
N TYR A 1002 9.75 1.79 -79.60
CA TYR A 1002 10.33 3.12 -79.74
C TYR A 1002 11.81 3.07 -79.44
N THR A 1003 12.65 3.56 -80.35
CA THR A 1003 14.11 3.57 -80.14
C THR A 1003 14.71 4.94 -80.35
N PHE A 1004 15.65 5.30 -79.48
CA PHE A 1004 16.50 6.49 -79.61
C PHE A 1004 17.95 6.01 -79.69
N ARG A 1005 18.66 6.41 -80.74
CA ARG A 1005 20.09 6.08 -80.90
C ARG A 1005 20.86 7.33 -81.27
N LEU A 1006 22.01 7.48 -80.62
CA LEU A 1006 22.96 8.55 -80.89
C LEU A 1006 24.23 7.91 -81.48
N VAL A 1007 24.50 8.21 -82.75
CA VAL A 1007 25.58 7.62 -83.54
C VAL A 1007 26.66 8.67 -83.80
N ASP A 1008 27.90 8.37 -83.41
CA ASP A 1008 29.07 9.18 -83.76
C ASP A 1008 29.57 8.76 -85.14
N LEU A 1009 29.47 9.66 -86.13
CA LEU A 1009 29.83 9.34 -87.51
C LEU A 1009 31.33 9.13 -87.72
N SER A 1010 32.17 9.45 -86.73
CA SER A 1010 33.61 9.12 -86.78
C SER A 1010 33.87 7.62 -86.91
N GLN A 1011 32.92 6.78 -86.46
CA GLN A 1011 33.00 5.33 -86.63
C GLN A 1011 32.83 4.89 -88.09
N GLU A 1012 32.20 5.72 -88.93
CA GLU A 1012 31.99 5.51 -90.36
C GLU A 1012 33.03 6.28 -91.23
N ASN A 1013 34.15 6.72 -90.64
CA ASN A 1013 35.14 7.63 -91.27
C ASN A 1013 34.55 8.96 -91.78
N ARG A 1014 33.42 9.41 -91.22
CA ARG A 1014 32.79 10.72 -91.49
C ARG A 1014 32.88 11.61 -90.25
N GLN A 1015 32.81 12.93 -90.38
CA GLN A 1015 32.73 13.83 -89.21
C GLN A 1015 31.27 14.22 -88.98
N GLY A 1016 30.84 14.20 -87.72
CA GLY A 1016 29.48 14.57 -87.34
C GLY A 1016 28.82 13.65 -86.34
N THR A 1017 27.54 13.94 -86.06
CA THR A 1017 26.68 13.14 -85.20
C THR A 1017 25.36 12.88 -85.92
N ARG A 1018 24.83 11.66 -85.80
CA ARG A 1018 23.47 11.33 -86.23
C ARG A 1018 22.64 10.88 -85.05
N VAL A 1019 21.48 11.50 -84.87
CA VAL A 1019 20.43 11.02 -83.96
C VAL A 1019 19.41 10.28 -84.78
N GLU A 1020 19.12 9.04 -84.41
CA GLU A 1020 18.11 8.19 -85.06
C GLU A 1020 16.99 7.90 -84.06
N ILE A 1021 15.77 8.32 -84.41
CA ILE A 1021 14.56 8.03 -83.67
C ILE A 1021 13.69 7.11 -84.52
N THR A 1022 13.18 6.05 -83.92
CA THR A 1022 12.25 5.14 -84.61
C THR A 1022 10.97 5.04 -83.79
N ILE A 1023 9.85 5.32 -84.44
CA ILE A 1023 8.51 5.38 -83.84
C ILE A 1023 7.60 4.43 -84.66
N PRO A 1024 6.80 3.56 -84.03
CA PRO A 1024 5.85 2.72 -84.75
C PRO A 1024 4.84 3.56 -85.52
N GLU A 1025 4.56 3.18 -86.77
CA GLU A 1025 3.42 3.72 -87.49
C GLU A 1025 2.17 3.05 -86.91
N GLU A 1026 1.43 3.76 -86.06
CA GLU A 1026 0.19 3.25 -85.47
C GLU A 1026 -0.81 2.96 -86.61
N LEU A 1027 -1.29 1.71 -86.69
CA LEU A 1027 -2.23 1.25 -87.73
C LEU A 1027 -3.65 1.82 -87.54
#